data_AF-A0A804IEP9-F1
#
_entry.id   AF-A0A804IEP9-F1
#
_cell.length_a   1.000
_cell.length_b   1.000
_cell.length_c   1.000
_cell.angle_alpha   90.00
_cell.angle_beta   90.00
_cell.angle_gamma   90.00
#
_symmetry.space_group_name_H-M   'P 1'
#
loop_
_entity.id
_entity.type
_entity.pdbx_description
1 polymer ?
#
loop_
_entity_poly.entity_id
_entity_poly.type
_entity_poly.pdbx_seq_one_letter_code
_entity_poly.pdbx_strand_id
1 'polypeptide(L)'
;MPTYKIRGVDVDFPFDAYDCQIVYMEKVIRSLQEGCNALLESPTGTGKTLCLLCATLAWRKTFGDFLTSANEERSNFSLSHSSGSQSAENGQTNYPAIIYTSRTHSQLKQVIRELKTSNYRPKMAVLGSREQMCIHDEVRLLRGRAQNNACHYLCKKRLCPHQPGVSEYMKKHHELGNEPFDIEDLVNTGRTMGLCPYYISRELHKVVDILFAPYNYLIDPGNRRSLSGIQWNNAVLIFDEAHNLESICADAASFDLPSGYLTACISEAKQCVDLCIKRRVIEKSADKEFDPENYAILRALLLKLETRIAEVAIESRELGFTRPGDYIYEFLSDLNITYETANMLIDTIDNAALLLEEGNTSGAGTGIKMKGAVCRLESIRNMLNIIFRDGGKDHAKFYRFHVQESQLSITDSLKGKVSRTLSWWCFNPGLAMQQFERLGVCSIILTSGTLSPLDSFALELNLEFPVRLENPHVITPNQVWVGVVPSGPSSQPFNSSYKNRDSLEYKQELGNSIVNFARIVPDGLLVFFPSYYMMDQCIECWKDMNINLFQGHASSSDFSTIWERISKYKQPIIEPKQSSLFPRAIEDFESKIRDNTTSGAIFFAVCRGKVSEGLDFADRAGRAVVVTGLPFSTKTDPKVRLKRDYLDHYATSQKKQSKVLTGEEWYVQQAARAVNQAVGRVIRHCHDYGAIVFCDERFAQQNWQCQMSYWLRPHIKCYPKFGDVVFTLTRFFRDKDFCDLKPKLAKSCTKEKSLMPLEKTLSLKSITSLAPNTEHCSRKSLSSVLSTNTSSGFDHLGQIVPANRSSVSNELGFCSTLQRSVNHFCHKKRLPFKEGISKNIQYQDTVVIDLANDTSSSEQACEVAFAATSAKRPKTLEPVDNVECQKDTDSKWPADFGSSTSVRLTQHVHAVKETFQQPTSHKEKHNTSIPCTDKTSGSAFLMQVQEKLTVAEYKEFVGFMKALKSKTMKITPLLESIAKLFSSPGRFSLLERFKDFVPAKYHPIYEQLLRVHGTNNDV
;
A
#
# COMPACT_ATOMS: atom_id res chain seq x y z
N MET A 1 10.91 37.56 6.46
CA MET A 1 10.07 36.59 7.18
C MET A 1 9.31 37.36 8.24
N PRO A 2 7.97 37.34 8.26
CA PRO A 2 7.22 37.68 9.46
C PRO A 2 7.53 36.71 10.60
N THR A 3 7.35 37.17 11.84
CA THR A 3 7.48 36.37 13.06
C THR A 3 6.15 36.40 13.80
N TYR A 4 5.57 35.21 14.08
CA TYR A 4 4.27 35.06 14.71
C TYR A 4 4.43 34.59 16.15
N LYS A 5 3.92 35.36 17.12
CA LYS A 5 3.94 34.99 18.55
C LYS A 5 2.80 34.04 18.88
N ILE A 6 3.05 32.74 18.85
CA ILE A 6 2.06 31.66 19.01
C ILE A 6 2.32 30.93 20.33
N ARG A 7 1.34 30.97 21.25
CA ARG A 7 1.44 30.39 22.62
C ARG A 7 2.73 30.77 23.38
N GLY A 8 3.20 32.00 23.19
CA GLY A 8 4.44 32.53 23.78
C GLY A 8 5.72 32.22 23.02
N VAL A 9 5.69 31.30 22.05
CA VAL A 9 6.81 30.99 21.14
C VAL A 9 6.81 31.98 19.98
N ASP A 10 7.97 32.55 19.65
CA ASP A 10 8.13 33.42 18.48
C ASP A 10 8.53 32.58 17.26
N VAL A 11 7.60 32.44 16.31
CA VAL A 11 7.75 31.57 15.13
C VAL A 11 8.06 32.41 13.89
N ASP A 12 9.34 32.41 13.48
CA ASP A 12 9.72 32.92 12.15
C ASP A 12 9.09 32.03 11.07
N PHE A 13 8.41 32.64 10.10
CA PHE A 13 7.75 31.93 8.98
C PHE A 13 8.18 32.55 7.63
N PRO A 14 8.45 31.75 6.57
CA PRO A 14 8.99 32.30 5.31
C PRO A 14 8.08 33.27 4.57
N PHE A 15 6.76 33.14 4.74
CA PHE A 15 5.72 33.86 4.01
C PHE A 15 4.72 34.50 4.98
N ASP A 16 3.76 35.28 4.49
CA ASP A 16 2.61 35.67 5.29
C ASP A 16 1.70 34.43 5.50
N ALA A 17 1.44 34.09 6.77
CA ALA A 17 0.70 32.88 7.14
C ALA A 17 -0.82 33.06 7.02
N TYR A 18 -1.50 32.05 6.48
CA TYR A 18 -2.98 31.97 6.49
C TYR A 18 -3.51 31.65 7.89
N ASP A 19 -4.76 32.02 8.21
CA ASP A 19 -5.37 31.73 9.53
C ASP A 19 -5.33 30.25 9.90
N CYS A 20 -5.60 29.36 8.94
CA CYS A 20 -5.53 27.91 9.14
C CYS A 20 -4.10 27.40 9.39
N GLN A 21 -3.07 28.12 8.94
CA GLN A 21 -1.67 27.82 9.25
C GLN A 21 -1.33 28.27 10.68
N ILE A 22 -1.80 29.44 11.10
CA ILE A 22 -1.63 29.93 12.48
C ILE A 22 -2.31 28.97 13.46
N VAL A 23 -3.53 28.51 13.17
CA VAL A 23 -4.23 27.48 13.97
C VAL A 23 -3.49 26.14 13.97
N TYR A 24 -2.92 25.72 12.83
CA TYR A 24 -2.12 24.49 12.76
C TYR A 24 -0.86 24.59 13.62
N MET A 25 -0.12 25.71 13.54
CA MET A 25 1.07 25.98 14.35
C MET A 25 0.74 26.08 15.85
N GLU A 26 -0.42 26.67 16.22
CA GLU A 26 -0.92 26.67 17.60
C GLU A 26 -1.13 25.25 18.12
N LYS A 27 -1.74 24.36 17.33
CA LYS A 27 -1.98 22.96 17.72
C LYS A 27 -0.67 22.17 17.84
N VAL A 28 0.29 22.38 16.94
CA VAL A 28 1.64 21.78 17.06
C VAL A 28 2.33 22.23 18.35
N ILE A 29 2.45 23.55 18.57
CA ILE A 29 3.12 24.11 19.77
C ILE A 29 2.38 23.68 21.04
N ARG A 30 1.04 23.61 21.01
CA ARG A 30 0.23 23.07 22.11
C ARG A 30 0.64 21.65 22.48
N SER A 31 0.71 20.75 21.49
CA SER A 31 1.06 19.34 21.71
C SER A 31 2.44 19.18 22.36
N LEU A 32 3.39 20.01 21.91
CA LEU A 32 4.78 20.01 22.37
C LEU A 32 4.95 20.65 23.76
N GLN A 33 4.16 21.69 24.09
CA GLN A 33 4.13 22.31 25.42
C GLN A 33 3.42 21.44 26.46
N GLU A 34 2.37 20.71 26.07
CA GLU A 34 1.55 19.89 26.97
C GLU A 34 2.03 18.44 27.08
N GLY A 35 3.12 18.07 26.40
CA GLY A 35 3.71 16.72 26.46
C GLY A 35 2.74 15.62 26.02
N CYS A 36 1.97 15.87 24.97
CA CYS A 36 0.91 14.97 24.51
C CYS A 36 0.93 14.79 22.99
N ASN A 37 0.18 13.80 22.49
CA ASN A 37 0.12 13.46 21.08
C ASN A 37 -0.89 14.32 20.31
N ALA A 38 -0.59 14.61 19.04
CA ALA A 38 -1.47 15.34 18.13
C ALA A 38 -1.85 14.53 16.89
N LEU A 39 -3.09 14.70 16.44
CA LEU A 39 -3.62 14.15 15.20
C LEU A 39 -4.21 15.27 14.33
N LEU A 40 -3.47 15.67 13.28
CA LEU A 40 -3.70 16.92 12.55
C LEU A 40 -3.96 16.65 11.05
N GLU A 41 -5.20 16.79 10.59
CA GLU A 41 -5.52 16.85 9.16
C GLU A 41 -5.44 18.29 8.67
N SER A 42 -4.65 18.55 7.62
CA SER A 42 -4.64 19.83 6.91
C SER A 42 -4.54 19.59 5.40
N PRO A 43 -5.45 20.10 4.56
CA PRO A 43 -5.52 19.74 3.14
C PRO A 43 -4.24 20.00 2.34
N THR A 44 -4.12 19.38 1.16
CA THR A 44 -3.04 19.65 0.21
C THR A 44 -2.98 21.14 -0.15
N GLY A 45 -1.78 21.67 -0.41
CA GLY A 45 -1.61 23.09 -0.74
C GLY A 45 -1.79 24.08 0.42
N THR A 46 -2.14 23.64 1.64
CA THR A 46 -2.22 24.52 2.83
C THR A 46 -0.88 24.84 3.48
N GLY A 47 0.26 24.36 2.95
CA GLY A 47 1.60 24.58 3.54
C GLY A 47 1.88 23.77 4.82
N LYS A 48 1.14 22.67 5.01
CA LYS A 48 1.19 21.74 6.16
C LYS A 48 2.61 21.43 6.66
N THR A 49 3.50 21.01 5.76
CA THR A 49 4.87 20.56 6.04
C THR A 49 5.74 21.70 6.58
N LEU A 50 5.72 22.88 5.93
CA LEU A 50 6.38 24.08 6.42
C LEU A 50 5.85 24.57 7.78
N CYS A 51 4.53 24.54 8.00
CA CYS A 51 3.93 24.90 9.29
C CYS A 51 4.44 23.99 10.42
N LEU A 52 4.50 22.69 10.15
CA LEU A 52 4.99 21.67 11.08
C LEU A 52 6.48 21.85 11.40
N LEU A 53 7.32 22.13 10.40
CA LEU A 53 8.73 22.44 10.57
C LEU A 53 8.93 23.70 11.43
N CYS A 54 8.35 24.83 11.02
CA CYS A 54 8.57 26.11 11.69
C CYS A 54 8.06 26.10 13.14
N ALA A 55 6.87 25.56 13.39
CA ALA A 55 6.33 25.44 14.76
C ALA A 55 7.20 24.57 15.68
N THR A 56 7.66 23.41 15.19
CA THR A 56 8.48 22.48 16.00
C THR A 56 9.88 23.04 16.24
N LEU A 57 10.50 23.66 15.23
CA LEU A 57 11.84 24.24 15.34
C LEU A 57 11.85 25.52 16.18
N ALA A 58 10.81 26.35 16.10
CA ALA A 58 10.64 27.51 16.98
C ALA A 58 10.45 27.10 18.45
N TRP A 59 9.58 26.11 18.71
CA TRP A 59 9.42 25.54 20.05
C TRP A 59 10.74 24.96 20.58
N ARG A 60 11.48 24.19 19.77
CA ARG A 60 12.78 23.65 20.20
C ARG A 60 13.78 24.76 20.52
N LYS A 61 13.78 25.85 19.75
CA LYS A 61 14.66 27.00 19.98
C LYS A 61 14.39 27.72 21.32
N THR A 62 13.23 27.56 21.96
CA THR A 62 12.99 28.19 23.27
C THR A 62 13.78 27.56 24.42
N PHE A 63 14.35 26.36 24.23
CA PHE A 63 15.24 25.73 25.22
C PHE A 63 16.71 26.18 25.07
N GLY A 64 17.09 26.68 23.90
CA GLY A 64 18.44 27.11 23.55
C GLY A 64 18.67 27.14 22.04
N ASP A 65 19.77 27.76 21.62
CA ASP A 65 20.18 27.79 20.21
C ASP A 65 20.51 26.40 19.65
N PHE A 66 20.51 26.30 18.33
CA PHE A 66 20.84 25.07 17.60
C PHE A 66 22.28 24.59 17.87
N LEU A 67 22.51 23.27 17.74
CA LEU A 67 23.81 22.68 18.03
C LEU A 67 24.86 23.21 17.04
N THR A 68 25.91 23.83 17.59
CA THR A 68 27.01 24.45 16.87
C THR A 68 28.33 24.05 17.52
N SER A 69 29.43 24.09 16.76
CA SER A 69 30.74 23.58 17.20
C SER A 69 31.21 24.16 18.53
N ALA A 70 30.91 25.44 18.82
CA ALA A 70 31.27 26.10 20.07
C ALA A 70 30.55 25.56 21.32
N ASN A 71 29.38 24.92 21.17
CA ASN A 71 28.66 24.29 22.29
C ASN A 71 29.18 22.89 22.59
N GLU A 72 29.70 22.17 21.58
CA GLU A 72 30.37 20.87 21.76
C GLU A 72 31.73 21.02 22.46
N GLU A 73 32.44 22.13 22.26
CA GLU A 73 33.65 22.43 23.03
C GLU A 73 33.33 22.83 24.49
N ARG A 74 32.28 23.63 24.73
CA ARG A 74 31.90 24.07 26.08
C ARG A 74 31.44 22.94 27.00
N SER A 75 30.71 21.95 26.49
CA SER A 75 30.32 20.78 27.29
C SER A 75 31.53 19.93 27.69
N ASN A 76 32.51 19.78 26.80
CA ASN A 76 33.77 19.08 27.11
C ASN A 76 34.68 19.88 28.06
N PHE A 77 34.80 21.20 27.89
CA PHE A 77 35.63 22.05 28.76
C PHE A 77 35.10 22.11 30.20
N SER A 78 33.77 22.08 30.38
CA SER A 78 33.12 22.12 31.70
C SER A 78 33.44 20.91 32.59
N LEU A 79 33.89 19.79 32.01
CA LEU A 79 34.31 18.59 32.75
C LEU A 79 35.74 18.67 33.32
N SER A 80 36.49 19.76 33.06
CA SER A 80 37.91 19.86 33.42
C SER A 80 38.23 20.63 34.72
N HIS A 81 37.29 21.41 35.28
CA HIS A 81 37.58 22.32 36.40
C HIS A 81 36.45 22.45 37.44
N SER A 82 36.17 21.38 38.20
CA SER A 82 35.33 21.44 39.42
C SER A 82 35.58 20.30 40.42
N SER A 83 36.77 20.27 41.03
CA SER A 83 37.07 19.36 42.14
C SER A 83 36.37 19.80 43.44
N GLY A 84 35.08 19.47 43.61
CA GLY A 84 34.28 20.00 44.73
C GLY A 84 32.90 19.35 44.97
N SER A 85 32.88 18.04 45.25
CA SER A 85 31.85 17.29 46.01
C SER A 85 30.33 17.54 45.82
N GLN A 86 29.62 16.41 45.59
CA GLN A 86 28.17 16.16 45.68
C GLN A 86 27.34 16.18 44.37
N SER A 87 26.39 15.24 44.30
CA SER A 87 25.39 14.99 43.23
C SER A 87 25.87 15.07 41.77
N ALA A 88 26.25 13.92 41.20
CA ALA A 88 26.56 13.80 39.77
C ALA A 88 25.28 13.59 38.93
N GLU A 89 24.69 14.67 38.42
CA GLU A 89 23.80 14.61 37.27
C GLU A 89 24.62 14.70 35.96
N ASN A 90 24.33 13.84 34.98
CA ASN A 90 25.11 13.78 33.74
C ASN A 90 24.81 14.99 32.85
N GLY A 91 25.76 15.94 32.78
CA GLY A 91 25.67 17.18 32.01
C GLY A 91 25.75 17.04 30.48
N GLN A 92 24.88 16.23 29.86
CA GLN A 92 24.51 16.43 28.46
C GLN A 92 23.41 17.49 28.37
N THR A 93 23.49 18.39 27.39
CA THR A 93 22.44 19.42 27.14
C THR A 93 21.16 18.72 26.69
N ASN A 94 20.25 18.50 27.64
CA ASN A 94 19.14 17.54 27.56
C ASN A 94 17.93 18.06 26.74
N TYR A 95 18.21 18.63 25.57
CA TYR A 95 17.23 19.26 24.69
C TYR A 95 16.46 18.22 23.86
N PRO A 96 15.16 18.44 23.59
CA PRO A 96 14.34 17.48 22.84
C PRO A 96 14.83 17.35 21.40
N ALA A 97 15.25 16.14 21.02
CA ALA A 97 15.59 15.79 19.64
C ALA A 97 14.31 15.57 18.81
N ILE A 98 14.26 16.09 17.59
CA ILE A 98 13.11 15.96 16.68
C ILE A 98 13.39 14.83 15.68
N ILE A 99 12.59 13.77 15.68
CA ILE A 99 12.64 12.73 14.65
C ILE A 99 11.49 12.96 13.67
N TYR A 100 11.82 13.51 12.50
CA TYR A 100 10.89 13.80 11.43
C TYR A 100 10.84 12.63 10.44
N THR A 101 9.64 12.10 10.21
CA THR A 101 9.46 10.93 9.36
C THR A 101 8.39 11.10 8.29
N SER A 102 8.57 10.42 7.16
CA SER A 102 7.57 10.34 6.10
C SER A 102 7.64 8.98 5.39
N ARG A 103 6.67 8.70 4.51
CA ARG A 103 6.54 7.41 3.81
C ARG A 103 7.67 7.16 2.80
N THR A 104 8.25 8.21 2.20
CA THR A 104 9.28 8.10 1.15
C THR A 104 10.40 9.15 1.26
N HIS A 105 11.57 8.85 0.71
CA HIS A 105 12.68 9.80 0.63
C HIS A 105 12.40 11.00 -0.30
N SER A 106 11.55 10.83 -1.31
CA SER A 106 11.08 11.94 -2.16
C SER A 106 10.29 12.99 -1.36
N GLN A 107 9.47 12.55 -0.41
CA GLN A 107 8.79 13.46 0.53
C GLN A 107 9.79 14.11 1.49
N LEU A 108 10.73 13.36 2.07
CA LEU A 108 11.79 13.94 2.90
C LEU A 108 12.64 14.98 2.16
N LYS A 109 12.91 14.77 0.85
CA LYS A 109 13.61 15.74 0.00
C LYS A 109 12.79 17.03 -0.21
N GLN A 110 11.47 16.95 -0.28
CA GLN A 110 10.60 18.13 -0.26
C GLN A 110 10.64 18.84 1.10
N VAL A 111 10.53 18.10 2.21
CA VAL A 111 10.63 18.65 3.58
C VAL A 111 11.96 19.39 3.78
N ILE A 112 13.07 18.83 3.30
CA ILE A 112 14.40 19.47 3.38
C ILE A 112 14.49 20.72 2.49
N ARG A 113 13.78 20.79 1.34
CA ARG A 113 13.66 22.03 0.55
C ARG A 113 12.85 23.10 1.27
N GLU A 114 11.78 22.74 1.97
CA GLU A 114 11.00 23.66 2.81
C GLU A 114 11.81 24.12 4.04
N LEU A 115 12.71 23.28 4.58
CA LEU A 115 13.69 23.71 5.59
C LEU A 115 14.70 24.71 5.01
N LYS A 116 15.22 24.48 3.78
CA LYS A 116 16.14 25.40 3.07
C LYS A 116 15.53 26.79 2.81
N THR A 117 14.21 26.92 2.65
CA THR A 117 13.54 28.22 2.51
C THR A 117 13.25 28.94 3.83
N SER A 118 13.57 28.32 4.97
CA SER A 118 13.37 28.89 6.31
C SER A 118 14.64 29.52 6.90
N ASN A 119 14.48 30.36 7.94
CA ASN A 119 15.57 30.91 8.73
C ASN A 119 16.19 29.90 9.72
N TYR A 120 15.58 28.73 9.94
CA TYR A 120 16.08 27.77 10.92
C TYR A 120 17.31 27.03 10.40
N ARG A 121 18.31 26.84 11.26
CA ARG A 121 19.52 26.06 10.99
C ARG A 121 19.78 25.03 12.10
N PRO A 122 18.89 24.02 12.23
CA PRO A 122 19.11 22.90 13.12
C PRO A 122 20.24 22.01 12.59
N LYS A 123 21.12 21.54 13.47
CA LYS A 123 22.10 20.50 13.12
C LYS A 123 21.33 19.23 12.75
N MET A 124 21.37 18.85 11.47
CA MET A 124 20.50 17.82 10.92
C MET A 124 21.25 16.62 10.35
N ALA A 125 20.57 15.47 10.33
CA ALA A 125 20.96 14.32 9.55
C ALA A 125 19.77 13.79 8.74
N VAL A 126 20.05 13.24 7.55
CA VAL A 126 19.10 12.42 6.80
C VAL A 126 19.63 10.99 6.70
N LEU A 127 18.77 10.01 6.98
CA LEU A 127 19.09 8.59 6.84
C LEU A 127 18.73 8.09 5.44
N GLY A 128 19.59 7.26 4.88
CA GLY A 128 19.38 6.57 3.61
C GLY A 128 19.79 5.10 3.66
N SER A 129 19.34 4.35 2.66
CA SER A 129 19.83 3.00 2.39
C SER A 129 21.19 3.06 1.68
N ARG A 130 21.93 1.94 1.69
CA ARG A 130 23.17 1.84 0.90
C ARG A 130 22.92 1.98 -0.60
N GLU A 131 21.72 1.66 -1.10
CA GLU A 131 21.40 1.75 -2.54
C GLU A 131 21.38 3.20 -3.02
N GLN A 132 21.08 4.13 -2.11
CA GLN A 132 21.08 5.57 -2.36
C GLN A 132 22.46 6.19 -2.08
N MET A 133 23.14 5.72 -1.02
CA MET A 133 24.32 6.38 -0.45
C MET A 133 25.67 5.73 -0.82
N CYS A 134 25.71 4.60 -1.52
CA CYS A 134 26.96 3.93 -1.87
C CYS A 134 27.64 4.57 -3.10
N ILE A 135 28.89 5.02 -2.92
CA ILE A 135 29.71 5.61 -3.99
C ILE A 135 30.67 4.62 -4.66
N HIS A 136 31.05 3.54 -3.96
CA HIS A 136 31.98 2.50 -4.39
C HIS A 136 31.55 1.83 -5.70
N ASP A 137 32.44 1.79 -6.71
CA ASP A 137 32.08 1.46 -8.10
C ASP A 137 31.41 0.10 -8.31
N GLU A 138 31.91 -0.96 -7.70
CA GLU A 138 31.30 -2.29 -7.78
C GLU A 138 30.04 -2.43 -6.90
N VAL A 139 30.14 -2.05 -5.61
CA VAL A 139 29.07 -2.26 -4.63
C VAL A 139 27.80 -1.48 -4.99
N ARG A 140 27.92 -0.28 -5.59
CA ARG A 140 26.74 0.51 -6.04
C ARG A 140 25.95 -0.13 -7.18
N LEU A 141 26.48 -1.17 -7.85
CA LEU A 141 25.78 -1.94 -8.88
C LEU A 141 24.89 -3.04 -8.29
N LEU A 142 25.21 -3.50 -7.07
CA LEU A 142 24.40 -4.46 -6.32
C LEU A 142 23.12 -3.79 -5.77
N ARG A 143 22.14 -4.60 -5.38
CA ARG A 143 20.84 -4.16 -4.84
C ARG A 143 20.43 -4.98 -3.61
N GLY A 144 19.54 -4.43 -2.80
CA GLY A 144 18.99 -5.05 -1.60
C GLY A 144 20.05 -5.59 -0.64
N ARG A 145 19.78 -6.76 -0.04
CA ARG A 145 20.70 -7.37 0.93
C ARG A 145 22.06 -7.74 0.32
N ALA A 146 22.11 -8.18 -0.95
CA ALA A 146 23.38 -8.47 -1.62
C ALA A 146 24.36 -7.27 -1.60
N GLN A 147 23.85 -6.04 -1.68
CA GLN A 147 24.67 -4.85 -1.50
C GLN A 147 25.08 -4.61 -0.03
N ASN A 148 24.15 -4.75 0.91
CA ASN A 148 24.44 -4.60 2.35
C ASN A 148 25.56 -5.53 2.78
N ASN A 149 25.48 -6.80 2.37
CA ASN A 149 26.36 -7.87 2.79
C ASN A 149 27.75 -7.71 2.14
N ALA A 150 27.83 -7.38 0.84
CA ALA A 150 29.09 -7.01 0.18
C ALA A 150 29.75 -5.77 0.81
N CYS A 151 28.96 -4.73 1.14
CA CYS A 151 29.47 -3.56 1.85
C CYS A 151 30.00 -3.92 3.25
N HIS A 152 29.26 -4.74 4.00
CA HIS A 152 29.65 -5.20 5.33
C HIS A 152 30.95 -6.02 5.29
N TYR A 153 31.07 -6.98 4.37
CA TYR A 153 32.29 -7.75 4.13
C TYR A 153 33.51 -6.84 3.88
N LEU A 154 33.40 -5.91 2.93
CA LEU A 154 34.50 -4.99 2.59
C LEU A 154 34.87 -4.06 3.74
N CYS A 155 33.91 -3.64 4.58
CA CYS A 155 34.22 -2.85 5.77
C CYS A 155 34.85 -3.72 6.89
N LYS A 156 34.33 -4.93 7.15
CA LYS A 156 34.87 -5.89 8.13
C LYS A 156 36.32 -6.30 7.81
N LYS A 157 36.65 -6.47 6.52
CA LYS A 157 38.02 -6.75 6.04
C LYS A 157 38.86 -5.47 5.80
N ARG A 158 38.33 -4.26 6.05
CA ARG A 158 38.97 -2.95 5.80
C ARG A 158 39.44 -2.72 4.35
N LEU A 159 38.75 -3.33 3.39
CA LEU A 159 39.02 -3.22 1.94
C LEU A 159 38.22 -2.11 1.24
N CYS A 160 37.16 -1.59 1.87
CA CYS A 160 36.40 -0.45 1.33
C CYS A 160 37.25 0.83 1.43
N PRO A 161 37.57 1.53 0.32
CA PRO A 161 38.43 2.73 0.37
C PRO A 161 37.74 3.95 1.02
N HIS A 162 36.41 3.98 1.05
CA HIS A 162 35.64 5.16 1.48
C HIS A 162 35.21 5.14 2.96
N GLN A 163 35.28 3.99 3.64
CA GLN A 163 34.84 3.87 5.04
C GLN A 163 35.91 4.28 6.08
N PRO A 164 37.21 3.99 5.88
CA PRO A 164 38.28 4.53 6.72
C PRO A 164 38.24 6.06 6.79
N GLY A 165 38.75 6.63 7.89
CA GLY A 165 38.82 8.08 8.09
C GLY A 165 37.50 8.78 8.42
N VAL A 166 36.31 8.22 8.12
CA VAL A 166 35.01 8.89 8.38
C VAL A 166 34.87 9.36 9.84
N SER A 167 35.12 8.49 10.81
CA SER A 167 35.02 8.83 12.25
C SER A 167 36.13 9.77 12.76
N GLU A 168 37.15 10.05 11.96
CA GLU A 168 38.17 11.06 12.25
C GLU A 168 37.82 12.39 11.59
N TYR A 169 37.34 12.35 10.35
CA TYR A 169 36.80 13.50 9.62
C TYR A 169 35.66 14.17 10.40
N MET A 170 34.73 13.38 10.94
CA MET A 170 33.63 13.88 11.78
C MET A 170 34.07 14.51 13.11
N LYS A 171 35.31 14.28 13.56
CA LYS A 171 35.93 14.93 14.74
C LYS A 171 36.75 16.18 14.37
N LYS A 172 36.73 16.59 13.11
CA LYS A 172 37.40 17.78 12.58
C LYS A 172 36.39 18.73 11.91
N HIS A 173 35.27 18.19 11.43
CA HIS A 173 34.23 18.89 10.69
C HIS A 173 32.89 18.87 11.43
N HIS A 174 32.86 19.50 12.61
CA HIS A 174 31.68 19.61 13.48
C HIS A 174 30.56 20.47 12.89
N GLU A 175 30.88 21.29 11.88
CA GLU A 175 29.97 22.13 11.09
C GLU A 175 29.11 21.35 10.10
N LEU A 176 29.44 20.08 9.82
CA LEU A 176 28.68 19.28 8.87
C LEU A 176 27.26 19.02 9.39
N GLY A 177 26.28 19.42 8.59
CA GLY A 177 24.86 19.30 8.91
C GLY A 177 24.22 20.53 9.56
N ASN A 178 24.97 21.62 9.79
CA ASN A 178 24.40 22.89 10.25
C ASN A 178 23.60 23.58 9.12
N GLU A 179 24.05 23.45 7.87
CA GLU A 179 23.25 23.81 6.68
C GLU A 179 22.41 22.63 6.20
N PRO A 180 21.12 22.81 5.84
CA PRO A 180 20.26 21.71 5.43
C PRO A 180 20.71 21.05 4.12
N PHE A 181 20.73 19.72 4.07
CA PHE A 181 21.21 18.94 2.93
C PHE A 181 20.31 17.71 2.67
N ASP A 182 20.12 17.34 1.41
CA ASP A 182 19.41 16.10 1.03
C ASP A 182 20.38 14.93 0.75
N ILE A 183 19.85 13.74 0.43
CA ILE A 183 20.67 12.54 0.25
C ILE A 183 21.63 12.70 -0.93
N GLU A 184 21.19 13.33 -2.00
CA GLU A 184 22.04 13.58 -3.17
C GLU A 184 23.09 14.67 -2.91
N ASP A 185 22.77 15.69 -2.10
CA ASP A 185 23.77 16.63 -1.58
C ASP A 185 24.87 15.88 -0.80
N LEU A 186 24.51 15.00 0.15
CA LEU A 186 25.47 14.22 0.95
C LEU A 186 26.30 13.26 0.09
N VAL A 187 25.68 12.65 -0.92
CA VAL A 187 26.37 11.74 -1.85
C VAL A 187 27.37 12.49 -2.72
N ASN A 188 27.05 13.70 -3.17
CA ASN A 188 27.99 14.55 -3.90
C ASN A 188 29.14 15.03 -2.99
N THR A 189 28.84 15.42 -1.75
CA THR A 189 29.83 15.76 -0.73
C THR A 189 30.82 14.62 -0.49
N GLY A 190 30.34 13.39 -0.27
CA GLY A 190 31.19 12.21 -0.10
C GLY A 190 31.99 11.81 -1.35
N ARG A 191 31.47 12.04 -2.57
CA ARG A 191 32.25 11.89 -3.81
C ARG A 191 33.43 12.85 -3.87
N THR A 192 33.21 14.13 -3.54
CA THR A 192 34.25 15.16 -3.53
C THR A 192 35.32 14.90 -2.46
N MET A 193 34.92 14.40 -1.29
CA MET A 193 35.82 14.10 -0.16
C MET A 193 36.45 12.70 -0.21
N GLY A 194 35.97 11.82 -1.09
CA GLY A 194 36.35 10.39 -1.13
C GLY A 194 35.77 9.55 0.02
N LEU A 195 34.94 10.12 0.90
CA LEU A 195 34.42 9.48 2.13
C LEU A 195 32.99 8.94 1.95
N CYS A 196 32.65 7.89 2.68
CA CYS A 196 31.39 7.16 2.49
C CYS A 196 30.16 7.92 3.05
N PRO A 197 29.21 8.38 2.19
CA PRO A 197 28.03 9.13 2.64
C PRO A 197 27.18 8.36 3.67
N TYR A 198 27.06 7.04 3.49
CA TYR A 198 26.31 6.17 4.39
C TYR A 198 26.88 6.18 5.82
N TYR A 199 28.21 6.14 5.97
CA TYR A 199 28.83 6.16 7.30
C TYR A 199 28.87 7.58 7.90
N ILE A 200 29.00 8.63 7.07
CA ILE A 200 28.85 10.02 7.51
C ILE A 200 27.46 10.24 8.14
N SER A 201 26.39 9.82 7.44
CA SER A 201 25.01 9.83 7.96
C SER A 201 24.86 9.11 9.31
N ARG A 202 25.61 8.03 9.53
CA ARG A 202 25.58 7.20 10.76
C ARG A 202 26.48 7.68 11.90
N GLU A 203 27.36 8.64 11.65
CA GLU A 203 28.04 9.40 12.70
C GLU A 203 27.23 10.65 13.06
N LEU A 204 26.70 11.36 12.05
CA LEU A 204 25.86 12.55 12.23
C LEU A 204 24.64 12.28 13.12
N HIS A 205 23.88 11.20 12.90
CA HIS A 205 22.61 10.97 13.63
C HIS A 205 22.73 10.91 15.16
N LYS A 206 23.95 10.73 15.69
CA LYS A 206 24.23 10.67 17.13
C LYS A 206 24.18 12.04 17.80
N VAL A 207 24.35 13.13 17.04
CA VAL A 207 24.39 14.52 17.54
C VAL A 207 23.61 15.41 16.57
N VAL A 208 22.28 15.43 16.72
CA VAL A 208 21.36 16.23 15.89
C VAL A 208 20.29 16.92 16.72
N ASP A 209 19.85 18.07 16.20
CA ASP A 209 18.62 18.74 16.60
C ASP A 209 17.40 18.12 15.88
N ILE A 210 17.58 17.70 14.62
CA ILE A 210 16.54 17.06 13.80
C ILE A 210 17.08 15.90 12.94
N LEU A 211 16.36 14.79 12.94
CA LEU A 211 16.66 13.59 12.15
C LEU A 211 15.55 13.32 11.12
N PHE A 212 15.91 13.26 9.84
CA PHE A 212 14.99 12.87 8.76
C PHE A 212 15.15 11.38 8.41
N ALA A 213 14.09 10.59 8.62
CA ALA A 213 14.12 9.15 8.39
C ALA A 213 12.79 8.60 7.87
N PRO A 214 12.74 7.68 6.89
CA PRO A 214 11.49 7.04 6.50
C PRO A 214 10.92 6.15 7.62
N TYR A 215 9.60 5.94 7.61
CA TYR A 215 8.88 5.18 8.65
C TYR A 215 9.52 3.81 8.99
N ASN A 216 10.05 3.10 7.99
CA ASN A 216 10.62 1.76 8.17
C ASN A 216 11.89 1.73 9.05
N TYR A 217 12.57 2.85 9.27
CA TYR A 217 13.66 2.92 10.24
C TYR A 217 13.18 2.98 11.70
N LEU A 218 11.93 3.37 11.92
CA LEU A 218 11.35 3.53 13.25
C LEU A 218 10.34 2.45 13.60
N ILE A 219 9.51 2.01 12.66
CA ILE A 219 8.44 1.04 12.93
C ILE A 219 9.00 -0.39 13.05
N ASP A 220 9.90 -0.78 12.14
CA ASP A 220 10.59 -2.08 12.18
C ASP A 220 11.59 -2.13 13.37
N PRO A 221 11.44 -3.06 14.33
CA PRO A 221 12.33 -3.13 15.49
C PRO A 221 13.78 -3.48 15.15
N GLY A 222 14.02 -4.22 14.06
CA GLY A 222 15.36 -4.56 13.57
C GLY A 222 16.08 -3.35 12.98
N ASN A 223 15.38 -2.56 12.16
CA ASN A 223 15.94 -1.30 11.64
C ASN A 223 16.14 -0.28 12.76
N ARG A 224 15.24 -0.23 13.76
CA ARG A 224 15.37 0.70 14.92
C ARG A 224 16.63 0.44 15.75
N ARG A 225 17.14 -0.80 15.81
CA ARG A 225 18.45 -1.12 16.43
C ARG A 225 19.62 -0.38 15.76
N SER A 226 19.48 0.05 14.50
CA SER A 226 20.49 0.86 13.78
C SER A 226 20.50 2.36 14.16
N LEU A 227 19.60 2.77 15.05
CA LEU A 227 19.45 4.14 15.58
C LEU A 227 20.08 4.28 16.98
N SER A 228 21.04 3.43 17.33
CA SER A 228 21.82 3.54 18.56
C SER A 228 22.52 4.90 18.63
N GLY A 229 22.43 5.57 19.77
CA GLY A 229 22.89 6.95 19.98
C GLY A 229 21.78 7.99 20.03
N ILE A 230 20.57 7.73 19.52
CA ILE A 230 19.42 8.64 19.72
C ILE A 230 18.94 8.56 21.17
N GLN A 231 18.85 9.71 21.84
CA GLN A 231 18.09 9.86 23.08
C GLN A 231 16.60 9.91 22.74
N TRP A 232 15.85 8.86 23.11
CA TRP A 232 14.40 8.79 22.89
C TRP A 232 13.60 9.45 24.02
N ASN A 233 14.19 9.53 25.22
CA ASN A 233 13.60 10.23 26.35
C ASN A 233 13.50 11.74 26.05
N ASN A 234 12.32 12.32 26.27
CA ASN A 234 11.97 13.69 25.88
C ASN A 234 12.04 13.98 24.37
N ALA A 235 12.14 12.96 23.49
CA ALA A 235 12.16 13.18 22.05
C ALA A 235 10.77 13.53 21.48
N VAL A 236 10.76 14.21 20.33
CA VAL A 236 9.55 14.52 19.55
C VAL A 236 9.54 13.65 18.30
N LEU A 237 8.42 12.97 18.04
CA LEU A 237 8.27 12.06 16.91
C LEU A 237 7.17 12.52 15.96
N ILE A 238 7.53 12.84 14.72
CA ILE A 238 6.63 13.35 13.69
C ILE A 238 6.46 12.32 12.58
N PHE A 239 5.22 12.04 12.19
CA PHE A 239 4.88 11.26 10.99
C PHE A 239 4.07 12.14 10.02
N ASP A 240 4.71 12.60 8.94
CA ASP A 240 4.06 13.34 7.84
C ASP A 240 3.65 12.39 6.70
N GLU A 241 2.43 12.58 6.20
CA GLU A 241 1.64 11.69 5.34
C GLU A 241 1.28 10.33 5.96
N ALA A 242 0.88 10.36 7.23
CA ALA A 242 0.55 9.20 8.07
C ALA A 242 -0.70 8.38 7.65
N HIS A 243 -1.31 8.62 6.48
CA HIS A 243 -2.58 8.00 6.04
C HIS A 243 -2.52 6.48 5.74
N ASN A 244 -1.37 5.83 5.93
CA ASN A 244 -1.20 4.37 5.92
C ASN A 244 -0.38 3.86 7.11
N LEU A 245 -0.18 4.68 8.16
CA LEU A 245 0.65 4.30 9.30
C LEU A 245 0.05 3.08 10.04
N GLU A 246 -1.28 2.94 10.04
CA GLU A 246 -1.98 1.80 10.63
C GLU A 246 -1.64 0.49 9.91
N SER A 247 -1.58 0.48 8.58
CA SER A 247 -1.19 -0.71 7.82
C SER A 247 0.30 -1.00 7.96
N ILE A 248 1.15 0.02 7.94
CA ILE A 248 2.61 -0.15 8.03
C ILE A 248 3.02 -0.69 9.40
N CYS A 249 2.38 -0.25 10.49
CA CYS A 249 2.59 -0.78 11.84
C CYS A 249 2.07 -2.21 12.01
N ALA A 250 0.93 -2.55 11.41
CA ALA A 250 0.40 -3.92 11.43
C ALA A 250 1.26 -4.89 10.60
N ASP A 251 1.71 -4.46 9.42
CA ASP A 251 2.51 -5.28 8.50
C ASP A 251 3.93 -5.51 9.03
N ALA A 252 4.58 -4.51 9.62
CA ALA A 252 5.88 -4.66 10.27
C ALA A 252 5.85 -5.56 11.53
N ALA A 253 4.66 -5.79 12.10
CA ALA A 253 4.43 -6.73 13.18
C ALA A 253 3.93 -8.11 12.68
N SER A 254 3.77 -8.31 11.36
CA SER A 254 3.23 -9.53 10.77
C SER A 254 4.28 -10.31 9.98
N PHE A 255 3.98 -11.57 9.64
CA PHE A 255 4.75 -12.30 8.63
C PHE A 255 3.88 -13.22 7.77
N ASP A 256 4.36 -13.49 6.56
CA ASP A 256 3.89 -14.54 5.66
C ASP A 256 5.07 -15.44 5.27
N LEU A 257 4.88 -16.76 5.34
CA LEU A 257 5.86 -17.79 4.99
C LEU A 257 5.28 -18.72 3.90
N PRO A 258 5.44 -18.36 2.61
CA PRO A 258 5.05 -19.21 1.50
C PRO A 258 5.96 -20.45 1.40
N SER A 259 5.40 -21.62 1.06
CA SER A 259 6.16 -22.87 0.90
C SER A 259 7.40 -22.70 0.01
N GLY A 260 7.29 -22.06 -1.16
CA GLY A 260 8.45 -21.82 -2.03
C GLY A 260 9.58 -20.97 -1.43
N TYR A 261 9.28 -20.15 -0.41
CA TYR A 261 10.29 -19.43 0.36
C TYR A 261 10.96 -20.35 1.41
N LEU A 262 10.16 -21.19 2.08
CA LEU A 262 10.63 -22.19 3.04
C LEU A 262 11.51 -23.27 2.38
N THR A 263 11.12 -23.79 1.22
CA THR A 263 11.94 -24.71 0.40
C THR A 263 13.31 -24.09 0.06
N ALA A 264 13.36 -22.78 -0.21
CA ALA A 264 14.61 -22.08 -0.48
C ALA A 264 15.49 -21.92 0.78
N CYS A 265 14.88 -21.65 1.95
CA CYS A 265 15.57 -21.67 3.25
C CYS A 265 16.17 -23.05 3.57
N ILE A 266 15.43 -24.14 3.27
CA ILE A 266 15.91 -25.53 3.41
C ILE A 266 17.11 -25.82 2.49
N SER A 267 17.15 -25.20 1.30
CA SER A 267 18.30 -25.28 0.38
C SER A 267 19.52 -24.53 0.91
N GLU A 268 19.34 -23.35 1.48
CA GLU A 268 20.40 -22.55 2.11
C GLU A 268 21.00 -23.25 3.34
N ALA A 269 20.15 -23.79 4.23
CA ALA A 269 20.63 -24.56 5.38
C ALA A 269 21.43 -25.80 4.94
N LYS A 270 21.07 -26.44 3.81
CA LYS A 270 21.91 -27.48 3.21
C LYS A 270 23.26 -26.94 2.72
N GLN A 271 23.26 -25.79 2.04
CA GLN A 271 24.50 -25.16 1.55
C GLN A 271 25.46 -24.82 2.70
N CYS A 272 24.95 -24.43 3.89
CA CYS A 272 25.76 -24.26 5.09
C CYS A 272 26.46 -25.56 5.51
N VAL A 273 25.73 -26.69 5.57
CA VAL A 273 26.32 -28.01 5.85
C VAL A 273 27.40 -28.36 4.82
N ASP A 274 27.08 -28.22 3.52
CA ASP A 274 27.99 -28.52 2.42
C ASP A 274 29.25 -27.63 2.42
N LEU A 275 29.17 -26.39 2.95
CA LEU A 275 30.30 -25.45 3.11
C LEU A 275 31.14 -25.79 4.35
N CYS A 276 30.51 -26.05 5.50
CA CYS A 276 31.19 -26.48 6.73
C CYS A 276 32.03 -27.74 6.54
N ILE A 277 31.50 -28.74 5.85
CA ILE A 277 32.23 -29.99 5.54
C ILE A 277 33.47 -29.68 4.70
N LYS A 278 33.35 -28.85 3.65
CA LYS A 278 34.49 -28.44 2.81
C LYS A 278 35.53 -27.66 3.63
N ARG A 279 35.08 -26.75 4.50
CA ARG A 279 35.95 -25.94 5.36
C ARG A 279 36.77 -26.80 6.32
N ARG A 280 36.14 -27.74 7.04
CA ARG A 280 36.82 -28.70 7.93
C ARG A 280 37.86 -29.57 7.19
N VAL A 281 37.59 -29.95 5.94
CA VAL A 281 38.55 -30.71 5.10
C VAL A 281 39.76 -29.86 4.68
N ILE A 282 39.58 -28.57 4.41
CA ILE A 282 40.63 -27.66 3.92
C ILE A 282 41.49 -27.10 5.07
N GLU A 283 40.86 -26.58 6.12
CA GLU A 283 41.55 -25.78 7.14
C GLU A 283 42.15 -26.63 8.27
N LYS A 284 41.71 -27.90 8.42
CA LYS A 284 42.10 -28.85 9.48
C LYS A 284 41.88 -28.38 10.93
N SER A 285 41.29 -27.20 11.13
CA SER A 285 40.82 -26.69 12.42
C SER A 285 39.39 -27.17 12.71
N ALA A 286 39.13 -27.51 13.97
CA ALA A 286 37.78 -27.75 14.47
C ALA A 286 37.19 -26.44 15.01
N ASP A 287 36.82 -25.52 14.12
CA ASP A 287 36.08 -24.31 14.50
C ASP A 287 34.76 -24.71 15.15
N LYS A 288 34.59 -24.30 16.42
CA LYS A 288 33.39 -24.54 17.21
C LYS A 288 32.21 -23.64 16.79
N GLU A 289 32.50 -22.54 16.10
CA GLU A 289 31.53 -21.55 15.65
C GLU A 289 30.76 -22.00 14.38
N PHE A 290 31.37 -22.87 13.56
CA PHE A 290 30.83 -23.34 12.28
C PHE A 290 30.62 -24.86 12.25
N ASP A 291 29.79 -25.37 13.16
CA ASP A 291 29.47 -26.81 13.22
C ASP A 291 28.41 -27.23 12.18
N PRO A 292 28.71 -28.14 11.23
CA PRO A 292 27.71 -28.67 10.29
C PRO A 292 26.52 -29.35 10.99
N GLU A 293 26.66 -29.83 12.23
CA GLU A 293 25.55 -30.42 12.99
C GLU A 293 24.45 -29.38 13.29
N ASN A 294 24.82 -28.16 13.68
CA ASN A 294 23.86 -27.07 13.91
C ASN A 294 23.06 -26.72 12.64
N TYR A 295 23.73 -26.68 11.49
CA TYR A 295 23.08 -26.42 10.20
C TYR A 295 22.24 -27.61 9.71
N ALA A 296 22.63 -28.85 10.05
CA ALA A 296 21.84 -30.04 9.77
C ALA A 296 20.56 -30.09 10.63
N ILE A 297 20.64 -29.70 11.91
CA ILE A 297 19.50 -29.54 12.83
C ILE A 297 18.56 -28.45 12.31
N LEU A 298 19.09 -27.26 11.96
CA LEU A 298 18.31 -26.18 11.35
C LEU A 298 17.57 -26.65 10.09
N ARG A 299 18.27 -27.34 9.18
CA ARG A 299 17.65 -27.92 7.98
C ARG A 299 16.55 -28.94 8.31
N ALA A 300 16.77 -29.80 9.30
CA ALA A 300 15.79 -30.81 9.72
C ALA A 300 14.53 -30.17 10.34
N LEU A 301 14.69 -29.10 11.14
CA LEU A 301 13.58 -28.33 11.71
C LEU A 301 12.77 -27.62 10.63
N LEU A 302 13.43 -26.98 9.65
CA LEU A 302 12.75 -26.34 8.53
C LEU A 302 11.98 -27.34 7.65
N LEU A 303 12.51 -28.56 7.46
CA LEU A 303 11.79 -29.65 6.79
C LEU A 303 10.57 -30.13 7.59
N LYS A 304 10.69 -30.30 8.92
CA LYS A 304 9.53 -30.64 9.76
C LYS A 304 8.47 -29.54 9.74
N LEU A 305 8.86 -28.26 9.71
CA LEU A 305 7.95 -27.12 9.56
C LEU A 305 7.23 -27.15 8.20
N GLU A 306 7.93 -27.45 7.10
CA GLU A 306 7.32 -27.59 5.77
C GLU A 306 6.27 -28.71 5.74
N THR A 307 6.57 -29.87 6.35
CA THR A 307 5.62 -30.97 6.52
C THR A 307 4.44 -30.58 7.40
N ARG A 308 4.66 -29.96 8.58
CA ARG A 308 3.58 -29.58 9.51
C ARG A 308 2.59 -28.59 8.88
N ILE A 309 3.06 -27.67 8.03
CA ILE A 309 2.20 -26.76 7.24
C ILE A 309 1.42 -27.52 6.15
N ALA A 310 2.04 -28.53 5.53
CA ALA A 310 1.38 -29.41 4.54
C ALA A 310 0.31 -30.34 5.16
N GLU A 311 0.41 -30.67 6.45
CA GLU A 311 -0.55 -31.51 7.18
C GLU A 311 -1.83 -30.78 7.64
N VAL A 312 -1.83 -29.44 7.71
CA VAL A 312 -2.97 -28.66 8.22
C VAL A 312 -4.27 -28.99 7.47
N ALA A 313 -5.33 -29.34 8.20
CA ALA A 313 -6.64 -29.61 7.61
C ALA A 313 -7.29 -28.30 7.15
N ILE A 314 -7.51 -28.13 5.84
CA ILE A 314 -8.16 -26.96 5.24
C ILE A 314 -9.49 -27.40 4.62
N GLU A 315 -10.58 -27.14 5.33
CA GLU A 315 -11.95 -27.52 4.92
C GLU A 315 -12.44 -26.72 3.70
N SER A 316 -12.03 -25.45 3.59
CA SER A 316 -12.40 -24.56 2.49
C SER A 316 -11.21 -23.73 2.02
N ARG A 317 -10.91 -23.81 0.72
CA ARG A 317 -9.87 -23.01 0.05
C ARG A 317 -10.14 -21.50 0.08
N GLU A 318 -11.41 -21.11 0.15
CA GLU A 318 -11.81 -19.69 0.21
C GLU A 318 -11.65 -19.10 1.62
N LEU A 319 -11.83 -19.92 2.67
CA LEU A 319 -11.77 -19.45 4.07
C LEU A 319 -10.40 -19.67 4.73
N GLY A 320 -9.62 -20.66 4.24
CA GLY A 320 -8.37 -21.13 4.84
C GLY A 320 -8.57 -21.82 6.19
N PHE A 321 -7.49 -22.34 6.77
CA PHE A 321 -7.47 -22.72 8.18
C PHE A 321 -7.15 -21.49 9.03
N THR A 322 -7.87 -21.27 10.13
CA THR A 322 -7.67 -20.11 11.03
C THR A 322 -7.75 -20.54 12.49
N ARG A 323 -6.84 -20.00 13.32
CA ARG A 323 -6.87 -20.11 14.78
C ARG A 323 -6.54 -18.76 15.47
N PRO A 324 -6.86 -18.62 16.77
CA PRO A 324 -6.30 -17.56 17.62
C PRO A 324 -4.78 -17.43 17.49
N GLY A 325 -4.22 -16.25 17.75
CA GLY A 325 -2.81 -15.97 17.49
C GLY A 325 -1.85 -16.81 18.35
N ASP A 326 -2.25 -17.12 19.58
CA ASP A 326 -1.53 -17.96 20.55
C ASP A 326 -1.33 -19.42 20.12
N TYR A 327 -2.13 -19.92 19.17
CA TYR A 327 -1.94 -21.25 18.55
C TYR A 327 -0.56 -21.42 17.89
N ILE A 328 0.14 -20.33 17.53
CA ILE A 328 1.51 -20.40 17.00
C ILE A 328 2.47 -21.09 17.98
N TYR A 329 2.27 -20.94 19.30
CA TYR A 329 3.15 -21.54 20.31
C TYR A 329 2.91 -23.04 20.45
N GLU A 330 1.67 -23.49 20.32
CA GLU A 330 1.32 -24.92 20.24
C GLU A 330 1.95 -25.55 18.99
N PHE A 331 1.66 -24.96 17.82
CA PHE A 331 2.13 -25.39 16.51
C PHE A 331 3.67 -25.44 16.37
N LEU A 332 4.39 -24.55 17.07
CA LEU A 332 5.85 -24.56 17.12
C LEU A 332 6.42 -25.47 18.22
N SER A 333 5.68 -25.71 19.31
CA SER A 333 6.10 -26.65 20.36
C SER A 333 6.14 -28.10 19.87
N ASP A 334 5.25 -28.48 18.95
CA ASP A 334 5.31 -29.76 18.18
C ASP A 334 6.67 -29.99 17.50
N LEU A 335 7.40 -28.91 17.21
CA LEU A 335 8.68 -28.89 16.50
C LEU A 335 9.88 -28.68 17.44
N ASN A 336 9.66 -28.68 18.76
CA ASN A 336 10.61 -28.26 19.81
C ASN A 336 11.11 -26.80 19.66
N ILE A 337 10.32 -25.92 19.03
CA ILE A 337 10.63 -24.49 18.88
C ILE A 337 9.93 -23.72 20.01
N THR A 338 10.70 -23.41 21.05
CA THR A 338 10.29 -22.65 22.26
C THR A 338 11.06 -21.33 22.32
N TYR A 339 10.87 -20.52 23.36
CA TYR A 339 11.63 -19.26 23.52
C TYR A 339 13.14 -19.50 23.63
N GLU A 340 13.52 -20.54 24.37
CA GLU A 340 14.90 -20.93 24.66
C GLU A 340 15.59 -21.45 23.40
N THR A 341 14.92 -22.34 22.65
CA THR A 341 15.48 -22.90 21.42
C THR A 341 15.41 -21.92 20.24
N ALA A 342 14.42 -21.02 20.19
CA ALA A 342 14.34 -19.97 19.19
C ALA A 342 15.56 -19.03 19.22
N ASN A 343 16.09 -18.70 20.41
CA ASN A 343 17.31 -17.88 20.53
C ASN A 343 18.53 -18.60 19.93
N MET A 344 18.75 -19.88 20.28
CA MET A 344 19.83 -20.68 19.69
C MET A 344 19.68 -20.84 18.16
N LEU A 345 18.45 -20.92 17.64
CA LEU A 345 18.17 -20.95 16.20
C LEU A 345 18.41 -19.59 15.54
N ILE A 346 18.14 -18.47 16.23
CA ILE A 346 18.44 -17.12 15.77
C ILE A 346 19.96 -16.94 15.59
N ASP A 347 20.75 -17.32 16.59
CA ASP A 347 22.22 -17.26 16.54
C ASP A 347 22.78 -18.17 15.44
N THR A 348 22.22 -19.38 15.31
CA THR A 348 22.59 -20.32 14.22
C THR A 348 22.27 -19.74 12.84
N ILE A 349 21.18 -18.98 12.69
CA ILE A 349 20.83 -18.34 11.41
C ILE A 349 21.73 -17.13 11.10
N ASP A 350 22.06 -16.30 12.09
CA ASP A 350 22.98 -15.18 11.87
C ASP A 350 24.39 -15.71 11.51
N ASN A 351 24.84 -16.83 12.10
CA ASN A 351 26.06 -17.53 11.66
C ASN A 351 25.92 -18.20 10.28
N ALA A 352 24.75 -18.72 9.93
CA ALA A 352 24.47 -19.26 8.59
C ALA A 352 24.61 -18.19 7.50
N ALA A 353 24.11 -16.97 7.75
CA ALA A 353 24.22 -15.85 6.83
C ALA A 353 25.70 -15.49 6.56
N LEU A 354 26.51 -15.40 7.62
CA LEU A 354 27.96 -15.14 7.50
C LEU A 354 28.69 -16.24 6.71
N LEU A 355 28.36 -17.51 6.94
CA LEU A 355 28.98 -18.63 6.23
C LEU A 355 28.61 -18.65 4.73
N LEU A 356 27.36 -18.34 4.39
CA LEU A 356 26.90 -18.23 3.00
C LEU A 356 27.54 -17.04 2.27
N GLU A 357 27.84 -15.94 2.96
CA GLU A 357 28.64 -14.84 2.42
C GLU A 357 30.07 -15.28 2.10
N GLU A 358 30.79 -15.85 3.08
CA GLU A 358 32.19 -16.28 2.87
C GLU A 358 32.29 -17.34 1.76
N GLY A 359 31.42 -18.36 1.76
CA GLY A 359 31.40 -19.44 0.78
C GLY A 359 31.17 -19.00 -0.67
N ASN A 360 30.52 -17.84 -0.90
CA ASN A 360 30.35 -17.26 -2.24
C ASN A 360 31.58 -16.46 -2.72
N THR A 361 32.55 -16.16 -1.85
CA THR A 361 33.76 -15.40 -2.21
C THR A 361 34.96 -16.29 -2.60
N SER A 362 35.12 -17.45 -1.96
CA SER A 362 36.31 -18.31 -2.08
C SER A 362 36.54 -18.96 -3.45
N GLY A 363 35.64 -18.76 -4.42
CA GLY A 363 35.67 -19.41 -5.74
C GLY A 363 36.12 -18.52 -6.92
N ALA A 364 36.49 -17.26 -6.70
CA ALA A 364 36.77 -16.30 -7.77
C ALA A 364 38.18 -15.66 -7.67
N GLY A 365 39.09 -16.07 -8.54
CA GLY A 365 40.42 -15.46 -8.65
C GLY A 365 40.39 -14.07 -9.27
N THR A 366 40.93 -13.06 -8.56
CA THR A 366 41.30 -11.72 -9.06
C THR A 366 40.24 -10.95 -9.88
N GLY A 367 38.95 -11.24 -9.70
CA GLY A 367 37.85 -10.52 -10.35
C GLY A 367 36.53 -10.80 -9.65
N ILE A 368 35.90 -9.76 -9.09
CA ILE A 368 34.77 -9.88 -8.16
C ILE A 368 33.46 -10.15 -8.93
N LYS A 369 33.27 -11.41 -9.35
CA LYS A 369 31.98 -11.92 -9.86
C LYS A 369 31.14 -12.51 -8.72
N MET A 370 30.83 -11.68 -7.72
CA MET A 370 29.90 -12.04 -6.65
C MET A 370 28.52 -12.39 -7.22
N LYS A 371 28.16 -13.68 -7.19
CA LYS A 371 26.76 -14.10 -7.31
C LYS A 371 26.05 -13.74 -5.99
N GLY A 372 25.46 -12.55 -5.95
CA GLY A 372 24.77 -12.02 -4.77
C GLY A 372 23.49 -12.78 -4.40
N ALA A 373 23.65 -13.99 -3.85
CA ALA A 373 22.56 -14.75 -3.25
C ALA A 373 22.14 -14.07 -1.93
N VAL A 374 20.92 -13.57 -1.87
CA VAL A 374 20.31 -13.06 -0.64
C VAL A 374 20.05 -14.24 0.30
N CYS A 375 20.55 -14.18 1.54
CA CYS A 375 20.20 -15.13 2.59
C CYS A 375 18.72 -14.98 2.95
N ARG A 376 17.94 -16.03 2.71
CA ARG A 376 16.49 -16.11 2.99
C ARG A 376 16.24 -16.58 4.42
N LEU A 377 17.15 -17.36 5.01
CA LEU A 377 17.08 -17.80 6.41
C LEU A 377 16.86 -16.65 7.40
N GLU A 378 17.42 -15.46 7.14
CA GLU A 378 17.17 -14.23 7.91
C GLU A 378 15.68 -13.92 8.14
N SER A 379 14.79 -14.33 7.22
CA SER A 379 13.34 -14.11 7.38
C SER A 379 12.70 -15.10 8.35
N ILE A 380 13.26 -16.31 8.50
CA ILE A 380 12.91 -17.24 9.61
C ILE A 380 13.38 -16.65 10.94
N ARG A 381 14.58 -16.06 10.98
CA ARG A 381 15.09 -15.36 12.17
C ARG A 381 14.20 -14.16 12.56
N ASN A 382 13.73 -13.38 11.58
CA ASN A 382 12.80 -12.28 11.81
C ASN A 382 11.43 -12.79 12.28
N MET A 383 10.90 -13.87 11.69
CA MET A 383 9.69 -14.56 12.16
C MET A 383 9.81 -14.98 13.63
N LEU A 384 10.93 -15.59 14.03
CA LEU A 384 11.19 -15.97 15.42
C LEU A 384 11.27 -14.73 16.35
N ASN A 385 11.93 -13.65 15.92
CA ASN A 385 11.96 -12.37 16.67
C ASN A 385 10.57 -11.73 16.85
N ILE A 386 9.63 -11.97 15.92
CA ILE A 386 8.25 -11.48 16.01
C ILE A 386 7.43 -12.35 16.98
N ILE A 387 7.52 -13.68 16.87
CA ILE A 387 6.75 -14.64 17.70
C ILE A 387 7.23 -14.65 19.16
N PHE A 388 8.54 -14.67 19.38
CA PHE A 388 9.16 -14.79 20.70
C PHE A 388 9.55 -13.43 21.30
N ARG A 389 8.92 -12.36 20.79
CA ARG A 389 9.18 -10.97 21.19
C ARG A 389 9.04 -10.78 22.70
N ASP A 390 10.08 -10.18 23.30
CA ASP A 390 10.13 -9.77 24.71
C ASP A 390 9.82 -10.92 25.71
N GLY A 391 9.92 -12.19 25.27
CA GLY A 391 9.62 -13.41 26.05
C GLY A 391 8.15 -13.65 26.42
N GLY A 392 7.29 -12.62 26.37
CA GLY A 392 5.91 -12.66 26.83
C GLY A 392 4.89 -13.01 25.75
N LYS A 393 4.02 -13.99 26.01
CA LYS A 393 2.97 -14.44 25.06
C LYS A 393 1.79 -13.48 24.91
N ASP A 394 1.64 -12.49 25.81
CA ASP A 394 0.48 -11.59 25.92
C ASP A 394 0.13 -10.80 24.66
N HIS A 395 1.10 -10.60 23.76
CA HIS A 395 0.89 -9.87 22.52
C HIS A 395 0.09 -10.70 21.49
N ALA A 396 0.11 -12.04 21.58
CA ALA A 396 -0.50 -12.95 20.59
C ALA A 396 -2.03 -12.83 20.49
N LYS A 397 -2.72 -12.30 21.52
CA LYS A 397 -4.17 -12.00 21.48
C LYS A 397 -4.56 -11.04 20.34
N PHE A 398 -3.62 -10.19 19.91
CA PHE A 398 -3.76 -9.24 18.82
C PHE A 398 -3.52 -9.84 17.43
N TYR A 399 -3.19 -11.13 17.34
CA TYR A 399 -2.81 -11.83 16.13
C TYR A 399 -3.84 -12.88 15.73
N ARG A 400 -3.79 -13.34 14.47
CA ARG A 400 -4.45 -14.58 14.02
C ARG A 400 -3.45 -15.46 13.30
N PHE A 401 -3.48 -16.75 13.60
CA PHE A 401 -2.79 -17.79 12.85
C PHE A 401 -3.67 -18.18 11.66
N HIS A 402 -3.10 -18.18 10.45
CA HIS A 402 -3.81 -18.48 9.22
C HIS A 402 -2.96 -19.33 8.27
N VAL A 403 -3.58 -20.29 7.59
CA VAL A 403 -2.94 -21.07 6.53
C VAL A 403 -3.86 -21.15 5.32
N GLN A 404 -3.36 -20.74 4.15
CA GLN A 404 -4.13 -20.72 2.90
C GLN A 404 -3.44 -21.55 1.81
N GLU A 405 -4.25 -22.22 0.99
CA GLU A 405 -3.77 -22.88 -0.24
C GLU A 405 -3.65 -21.85 -1.37
N SER A 406 -2.45 -21.72 -1.94
CA SER A 406 -2.18 -20.84 -3.09
C SER A 406 -2.06 -21.67 -4.36
N GLN A 407 -2.73 -21.24 -5.44
CA GLN A 407 -2.50 -21.81 -6.77
C GLN A 407 -1.11 -21.38 -7.27
N LEU A 408 -0.22 -22.36 -7.46
CA LEU A 408 0.96 -22.18 -8.30
C LEU A 408 0.56 -22.15 -9.79
N SER A 409 1.52 -21.79 -10.63
CA SER A 409 1.33 -21.66 -12.07
C SER A 409 0.73 -22.92 -12.73
N ILE A 410 0.20 -22.74 -13.94
CA ILE A 410 -0.49 -23.78 -14.72
C ILE A 410 0.34 -25.07 -14.84
N THR A 411 1.67 -24.97 -14.94
CA THR A 411 2.59 -26.11 -15.06
C THR A 411 2.73 -26.95 -13.78
N ASP A 412 2.50 -26.39 -12.59
CA ASP A 412 2.54 -27.14 -11.32
C ASP A 412 1.15 -27.58 -10.88
N SER A 413 0.09 -26.90 -11.34
CA SER A 413 -1.29 -27.38 -11.21
C SER A 413 -1.47 -28.77 -11.84
N LEU A 414 -0.78 -29.05 -12.96
CA LEU A 414 -0.73 -30.36 -13.61
C LEU A 414 -0.06 -31.46 -12.77
N LYS A 415 0.72 -31.11 -11.75
CA LYS A 415 1.38 -32.06 -10.82
C LYS A 415 0.61 -32.25 -9.51
N GLY A 416 -0.52 -31.56 -9.33
CA GLY A 416 -1.31 -31.61 -8.10
C GLY A 416 -0.62 -31.05 -6.84
N LYS A 417 0.58 -30.45 -6.95
CA LYS A 417 1.33 -29.96 -5.79
C LYS A 417 0.73 -28.64 -5.27
N VAL A 418 -0.14 -28.77 -4.27
CA VAL A 418 -0.71 -27.63 -3.55
C VAL A 418 0.40 -26.88 -2.81
N SER A 419 0.53 -25.58 -3.06
CA SER A 419 1.38 -24.69 -2.26
C SER A 419 0.56 -24.11 -1.11
N ARG A 420 1.19 -23.94 0.04
CA ARG A 420 0.58 -23.31 1.22
C ARG A 420 1.44 -22.17 1.72
N THR A 421 0.77 -21.17 2.30
CA THR A 421 1.38 -20.05 2.98
C THR A 421 0.91 -20.08 4.43
N LEU A 422 1.87 -20.13 5.37
CA LEU A 422 1.62 -19.90 6.79
C LEU A 422 1.72 -18.41 7.06
N SER A 423 0.73 -17.85 7.73
CA SER A 423 0.61 -16.42 8.01
C SER A 423 0.31 -16.17 9.47
N TRP A 424 0.97 -15.17 10.06
CA TRP A 424 0.66 -14.66 11.39
C TRP A 424 0.49 -13.16 11.29
N TRP A 425 -0.78 -12.72 11.31
CA TRP A 425 -1.13 -11.32 11.05
C TRP A 425 -1.52 -10.62 12.34
N CYS A 426 -0.83 -9.52 12.63
CA CYS A 426 -1.20 -8.59 13.68
C CYS A 426 -2.33 -7.67 13.22
N PHE A 427 -3.35 -7.48 14.05
CA PHE A 427 -4.47 -6.57 13.76
C PHE A 427 -4.56 -5.35 14.69
N ASN A 428 -3.63 -5.22 15.64
CA ASN A 428 -3.45 -4.04 16.51
C ASN A 428 -2.12 -3.31 16.19
N PRO A 429 -2.12 -2.28 15.32
CA PRO A 429 -0.90 -1.51 15.02
C PRO A 429 -0.34 -0.72 16.20
N GLY A 430 -1.12 -0.53 17.28
CA GLY A 430 -0.65 0.08 18.53
C GLY A 430 0.54 -0.64 19.16
N LEU A 431 0.76 -1.94 18.89
CA LEU A 431 1.94 -2.69 19.35
C LEU A 431 3.28 -2.13 18.86
N ALA A 432 3.30 -1.46 17.71
CA ALA A 432 4.50 -0.76 17.23
C ALA A 432 4.67 0.59 17.93
N MET A 433 3.55 1.28 18.18
CA MET A 433 3.53 2.66 18.69
C MET A 433 3.77 2.77 20.19
N GLN A 434 3.19 1.85 20.99
CA GLN A 434 3.38 1.76 22.45
C GLN A 434 4.84 1.57 22.87
N GLN A 435 5.72 1.16 21.95
CA GLN A 435 7.15 1.09 22.22
C GLN A 435 7.80 2.47 22.32
N PHE A 436 7.27 3.52 21.67
CA PHE A 436 7.78 4.88 21.81
C PHE A 436 7.42 5.51 23.16
N GLU A 437 6.22 5.23 23.67
CA GLU A 437 5.81 5.62 25.03
C GLU A 437 6.76 5.02 26.08
N ARG A 438 7.08 3.73 25.96
CA ARG A 438 8.07 3.03 26.82
C ARG A 438 9.51 3.55 26.67
N LEU A 439 9.82 4.25 25.58
CA LEU A 439 11.13 4.87 25.33
C LEU A 439 11.20 6.33 25.82
N GLY A 440 10.12 6.86 26.42
CA GLY A 440 10.08 8.22 26.96
C GLY A 440 9.85 9.32 25.92
N VAL A 441 9.31 8.99 24.74
CA VAL A 441 8.97 9.99 23.70
C VAL A 441 7.88 10.92 24.25
N CYS A 442 8.13 12.23 24.19
CA CYS A 442 7.32 13.29 24.81
C CYS A 442 6.06 13.64 24.00
N SER A 443 6.14 13.56 22.67
CA SER A 443 4.99 13.84 21.80
C SER A 443 5.11 13.08 20.48
N ILE A 444 4.02 12.38 20.11
CA ILE A 444 3.84 11.80 18.78
C ILE A 444 2.85 12.66 18.00
N ILE A 445 3.31 13.29 16.92
CA ILE A 445 2.49 14.13 16.03
C ILE A 445 2.27 13.40 14.71
N LEU A 446 1.00 13.08 14.42
CA LEU A 446 0.57 12.43 13.18
C LEU A 446 -0.15 13.43 12.28
N THR A 447 0.26 13.55 11.03
CA THR A 447 -0.40 14.44 10.06
C THR A 447 -0.45 13.87 8.64
N SER A 448 -1.48 14.25 7.89
CA SER A 448 -1.68 14.00 6.45
C SER A 448 -2.81 14.90 5.94
N GLY A 449 -2.91 15.08 4.63
CA GLY A 449 -4.06 15.75 4.01
C GLY A 449 -5.37 14.94 3.97
N THR A 450 -5.38 13.68 4.42
CA THR A 450 -6.52 12.75 4.21
C THR A 450 -6.74 11.76 5.38
N LEU A 451 -6.69 12.22 6.63
CA LEU A 451 -6.87 11.35 7.81
C LEU A 451 -8.34 11.04 8.14
N SER A 452 -9.28 11.87 7.68
CA SER A 452 -10.72 11.79 7.95
C SER A 452 -11.30 10.39 7.74
N PRO A 453 -12.06 9.85 8.72
CA PRO A 453 -12.36 10.43 10.04
C PRO A 453 -11.22 10.23 11.07
N LEU A 454 -10.88 11.28 11.82
CA LEU A 454 -9.80 11.23 12.84
C LEU A 454 -10.08 10.24 13.98
N ASP A 455 -11.34 10.14 14.42
CA ASP A 455 -11.74 9.27 15.55
C ASP A 455 -11.32 7.82 15.35
N SER A 456 -11.57 7.25 14.18
CA SER A 456 -11.29 5.83 13.94
C SER A 456 -9.81 5.55 13.70
N PHE A 457 -9.07 6.54 13.20
CA PHE A 457 -7.62 6.44 13.07
C PHE A 457 -6.94 6.41 14.45
N ALA A 458 -7.40 7.24 15.40
CA ALA A 458 -6.97 7.18 16.80
C ALA A 458 -7.30 5.82 17.46
N LEU A 459 -8.54 5.34 17.29
CA LEU A 459 -8.98 4.06 17.85
C LEU A 459 -8.23 2.87 17.25
N GLU A 460 -7.93 2.88 15.95
CA GLU A 460 -7.19 1.80 15.29
C GLU A 460 -5.72 1.73 15.72
N LEU A 461 -5.08 2.88 16.00
CA LEU A 461 -3.73 2.94 16.55
C LEU A 461 -3.66 2.62 18.05
N ASN A 462 -4.80 2.57 18.77
CA ASN A 462 -4.86 2.37 20.22
C ASN A 462 -3.91 3.33 20.97
N LEU A 463 -3.93 4.61 20.58
CA LEU A 463 -3.21 5.72 21.19
C LEU A 463 -4.18 6.85 21.50
N GLU A 464 -3.93 7.60 22.58
CA GLU A 464 -4.65 8.84 22.85
C GLU A 464 -4.04 10.01 22.08
N PHE A 465 -4.92 10.86 21.52
CA PHE A 465 -4.58 12.11 20.85
C PHE A 465 -5.49 13.22 21.40
N PRO A 466 -5.08 13.90 22.50
CA PRO A 466 -5.85 15.00 23.10
C PRO A 466 -5.89 16.25 22.21
N VAL A 467 -4.83 16.47 21.41
CA VAL A 467 -4.78 17.56 20.43
C VAL A 467 -5.24 17.04 19.07
N ARG A 468 -6.28 17.65 18.50
CA ARG A 468 -6.84 17.26 17.20
C ARG A 468 -7.18 18.48 16.36
N LEU A 469 -7.14 18.33 15.04
CA LEU A 469 -7.47 19.37 14.07
C LEU A 469 -7.98 18.75 12.76
N GLU A 470 -9.17 19.16 12.30
CA GLU A 470 -9.57 19.07 10.89
C GLU A 470 -9.53 20.50 10.30
N ASN A 471 -8.51 20.82 9.51
CA ASN A 471 -8.33 22.18 8.97
C ASN A 471 -9.25 22.44 7.75
N PRO A 472 -9.78 23.67 7.57
CA PRO A 472 -10.38 24.09 6.30
C PRO A 472 -9.31 24.25 5.21
N HIS A 473 -9.74 24.37 3.95
CA HIS A 473 -8.85 24.64 2.82
C HIS A 473 -8.69 26.15 2.59
N VAL A 474 -7.50 26.58 2.13
CA VAL A 474 -7.16 27.96 1.76
C VAL A 474 -7.82 28.49 0.47
N ILE A 475 -8.80 27.78 -0.11
CA ILE A 475 -9.47 28.19 -1.35
C ILE A 475 -10.85 28.80 -1.06
N THR A 476 -11.30 29.68 -1.94
CA THR A 476 -12.67 30.20 -1.90
C THR A 476 -13.68 29.15 -2.39
N PRO A 477 -14.95 29.21 -1.97
CA PRO A 477 -16.00 28.28 -2.43
C PRO A 477 -16.26 28.26 -3.95
N ASN A 478 -15.75 29.26 -4.68
CA ASN A 478 -15.90 29.35 -6.14
C ASN A 478 -14.82 28.55 -6.88
N GLN A 479 -13.69 28.20 -6.24
CA GLN A 479 -12.57 27.49 -6.88
C GLN A 479 -12.73 25.96 -6.93
N VAL A 480 -13.72 25.41 -6.23
CA VAL A 480 -13.98 23.97 -6.22
C VAL A 480 -15.44 23.67 -6.55
N TRP A 481 -15.65 22.80 -7.55
CA TRP A 481 -16.94 22.20 -7.85
C TRP A 481 -16.94 20.76 -7.33
N VAL A 482 -17.93 20.35 -6.54
CA VAL A 482 -18.04 18.97 -6.03
C VAL A 482 -19.46 18.45 -6.27
N GLY A 483 -19.60 17.42 -7.09
CA GLY A 483 -20.88 16.90 -7.52
C GLY A 483 -21.00 15.38 -7.44
N VAL A 484 -22.05 14.91 -6.78
CA VAL A 484 -22.50 13.52 -6.85
C VAL A 484 -23.43 13.35 -8.05
N VAL A 485 -23.09 12.38 -8.89
CA VAL A 485 -23.79 11.99 -10.11
C VAL A 485 -24.35 10.58 -9.88
N PRO A 486 -25.63 10.44 -9.51
CA PRO A 486 -26.24 9.14 -9.20
C PRO A 486 -26.67 8.38 -10.46
N SER A 487 -26.91 9.07 -11.59
CA SER A 487 -27.33 8.48 -12.86
C SER A 487 -26.69 9.21 -14.06
N GLY A 488 -26.55 8.50 -15.18
CA GLY A 488 -25.93 9.00 -16.40
C GLY A 488 -26.87 9.69 -17.40
N PRO A 489 -26.38 9.96 -18.63
CA PRO A 489 -27.14 10.61 -19.71
C PRO A 489 -28.46 9.92 -20.05
N SER A 490 -28.49 8.59 -19.99
CA SER A 490 -29.65 7.73 -20.27
C SER A 490 -30.53 7.51 -19.03
N SER A 491 -30.27 8.25 -17.94
CA SER A 491 -30.84 8.07 -16.60
C SER A 491 -30.57 6.71 -15.94
N GLN A 492 -29.62 5.92 -16.44
CA GLN A 492 -29.23 4.65 -15.80
C GLN A 492 -28.40 4.92 -14.53
N PRO A 493 -28.66 4.21 -13.42
CA PRO A 493 -28.02 4.48 -12.14
C PRO A 493 -26.57 4.02 -12.10
N PHE A 494 -25.68 4.87 -11.58
CA PHE A 494 -24.30 4.52 -11.27
C PHE A 494 -24.24 3.78 -9.95
N ASN A 495 -24.21 2.45 -10.04
CA ASN A 495 -23.97 1.57 -8.90
C ASN A 495 -22.78 0.65 -9.21
N SER A 496 -21.60 0.98 -8.70
CA SER A 496 -20.35 0.24 -8.91
C SER A 496 -20.26 -1.08 -8.13
N SER A 497 -21.37 -1.57 -7.53
CA SER A 497 -21.35 -2.78 -6.71
C SER A 497 -21.16 -4.06 -7.54
N TYR A 498 -20.77 -5.15 -6.86
CA TYR A 498 -20.57 -6.46 -7.49
C TYR A 498 -21.78 -6.96 -8.29
N LYS A 499 -23.01 -6.54 -7.96
CA LYS A 499 -24.21 -6.94 -8.71
C LYS A 499 -24.30 -6.28 -10.10
N ASN A 500 -23.84 -5.04 -10.23
CA ASN A 500 -24.19 -4.16 -11.36
C ASN A 500 -22.97 -3.80 -12.22
N ARG A 501 -21.78 -3.68 -11.62
CA ARG A 501 -20.53 -3.21 -12.28
C ARG A 501 -20.14 -3.98 -13.56
N ASP A 502 -20.56 -5.24 -13.65
CA ASP A 502 -20.16 -6.16 -14.71
C ASP A 502 -21.15 -6.14 -15.90
N SER A 503 -22.30 -5.46 -15.75
CA SER A 503 -23.31 -5.26 -16.80
C SER A 503 -22.80 -4.37 -17.95
N LEU A 504 -23.40 -4.52 -19.12
CA LEU A 504 -23.02 -3.76 -20.32
C LEU A 504 -23.50 -2.31 -20.23
N GLU A 505 -24.69 -2.12 -19.69
CA GLU A 505 -25.41 -0.86 -19.55
C GLU A 505 -24.63 0.10 -18.63
N TYR A 506 -24.14 -0.41 -17.48
CA TYR A 506 -23.29 0.34 -16.56
C TYR A 506 -21.99 0.82 -17.24
N LYS A 507 -21.32 -0.09 -17.97
CA LYS A 507 -20.06 0.20 -18.68
C LYS A 507 -20.29 1.25 -19.79
N GLN A 508 -21.34 1.10 -20.60
CA GLN A 508 -21.72 2.06 -21.64
C GLN A 508 -22.07 3.44 -21.08
N GLU A 509 -22.91 3.52 -20.04
CA GLU A 509 -23.37 4.78 -19.45
C GLU A 509 -22.21 5.55 -18.79
N LEU A 510 -21.30 4.84 -18.10
CA LEU A 510 -20.10 5.44 -17.51
C LEU A 510 -19.17 5.99 -18.61
N GLY A 511 -18.99 5.26 -19.71
CA GLY A 511 -18.21 5.70 -20.86
C GLY A 511 -18.81 6.93 -21.55
N ASN A 512 -20.12 6.93 -21.80
CA ASN A 512 -20.85 8.09 -22.33
C ASN A 512 -20.77 9.32 -21.42
N SER A 513 -20.71 9.12 -20.10
CA SER A 513 -20.51 10.20 -19.14
C SER A 513 -19.09 10.78 -19.20
N ILE A 514 -18.08 9.91 -19.28
CA ILE A 514 -16.68 10.32 -19.42
C ILE A 514 -16.43 11.05 -20.74
N VAL A 515 -17.11 10.69 -21.85
CA VAL A 515 -17.09 11.49 -23.09
C VAL A 515 -17.59 12.93 -22.86
N ASN A 516 -18.66 13.10 -22.07
CA ASN A 516 -19.18 14.43 -21.73
C ASN A 516 -18.20 15.20 -20.82
N PHE A 517 -17.64 14.58 -19.79
CA PHE A 517 -16.66 15.23 -18.91
C PHE A 517 -15.37 15.60 -19.66
N ALA A 518 -14.86 14.72 -20.54
CA ALA A 518 -13.68 14.99 -21.38
C ALA A 518 -13.88 16.16 -22.36
N ARG A 519 -15.12 16.44 -22.77
CA ARG A 519 -15.49 17.61 -23.59
C ARG A 519 -15.58 18.91 -22.78
N ILE A 520 -15.87 18.84 -21.49
CA ILE A 520 -16.13 20.01 -20.63
C ILE A 520 -14.88 20.47 -19.86
N VAL A 521 -14.13 19.51 -19.31
CA VAL A 521 -12.96 19.77 -18.47
C VAL A 521 -11.78 20.25 -19.33
N PRO A 522 -11.13 21.39 -19.04
CA PRO A 522 -9.91 21.80 -19.73
C PRO A 522 -8.70 20.94 -19.30
N ASP A 523 -7.70 20.83 -20.17
CA ASP A 523 -6.41 20.19 -19.87
C ASP A 523 -6.52 18.74 -19.32
N GLY A 524 -5.99 18.46 -18.13
CA GLY A 524 -5.91 17.14 -17.51
C GLY A 524 -7.19 16.71 -16.78
N LEU A 525 -7.67 15.51 -17.13
CA LEU A 525 -8.79 14.82 -16.49
C LEU A 525 -8.30 13.49 -15.87
N LEU A 526 -8.41 13.35 -14.55
CA LEU A 526 -8.04 12.13 -13.83
C LEU A 526 -9.30 11.29 -13.57
N VAL A 527 -9.27 9.99 -13.89
CA VAL A 527 -10.40 9.07 -13.71
C VAL A 527 -9.99 7.85 -12.89
N PHE A 528 -10.45 7.79 -11.65
CA PHE A 528 -10.10 6.75 -10.69
C PHE A 528 -11.18 5.67 -10.56
N PHE A 529 -10.80 4.42 -10.85
CA PHE A 529 -11.63 3.24 -10.70
C PHE A 529 -11.43 2.54 -9.34
N PRO A 530 -12.44 1.81 -8.82
CA PRO A 530 -12.32 0.97 -7.62
C PRO A 530 -11.25 -0.13 -7.68
N SER A 531 -10.89 -0.60 -8.88
CA SER A 531 -9.88 -1.67 -9.08
C SER A 531 -9.40 -1.71 -10.53
N TYR A 532 -8.21 -2.28 -10.77
CA TYR A 532 -7.71 -2.53 -12.13
C TYR A 532 -8.70 -3.38 -12.94
N TYR A 533 -9.33 -4.41 -12.34
CA TYR A 533 -10.32 -5.24 -13.02
C TYR A 533 -11.49 -4.43 -13.61
N MET A 534 -12.02 -3.48 -12.85
CA MET A 534 -13.11 -2.61 -13.34
C MET A 534 -12.62 -1.63 -14.40
N MET A 535 -11.39 -1.09 -14.27
CA MET A 535 -10.78 -0.23 -15.28
C MET A 535 -10.60 -0.98 -16.60
N ASP A 536 -9.95 -2.15 -16.57
CA ASP A 536 -9.69 -2.99 -17.73
C ASP A 536 -11.01 -3.33 -18.44
N GLN A 537 -11.99 -3.87 -17.71
CA GLN A 537 -13.29 -4.27 -18.25
C GLN A 537 -14.15 -3.13 -18.81
N CYS A 538 -14.00 -1.91 -18.29
CA CYS A 538 -14.64 -0.73 -18.89
C CYS A 538 -13.93 -0.32 -20.18
N ILE A 539 -12.59 -0.28 -20.16
CA ILE A 539 -11.76 0.14 -21.31
C ILE A 539 -11.85 -0.85 -22.48
N GLU A 540 -11.94 -2.15 -22.22
CA GLU A 540 -12.24 -3.20 -23.20
C GLU A 540 -13.61 -2.92 -23.85
N CYS A 541 -14.66 -2.81 -23.03
CA CYS A 541 -16.02 -2.49 -23.48
C CYS A 541 -16.15 -1.17 -24.26
N TRP A 542 -15.26 -0.19 -24.04
CA TRP A 542 -15.28 1.08 -24.77
C TRP A 542 -14.57 1.02 -26.14
N LYS A 543 -13.73 0.01 -26.36
CA LYS A 543 -12.99 -0.23 -27.62
C LYS A 543 -13.72 -1.22 -28.54
N ASP A 544 -14.60 -2.07 -28.01
CA ASP A 544 -15.33 -3.08 -28.78
C ASP A 544 -16.36 -2.46 -29.76
N MET A 545 -16.00 -2.38 -31.05
CA MET A 545 -16.92 -1.95 -32.12
C MET A 545 -18.22 -2.77 -32.21
N ASN A 546 -18.16 -4.08 -31.90
CA ASN A 546 -19.29 -5.01 -32.03
C ASN A 546 -20.50 -4.65 -31.15
N ILE A 547 -20.31 -3.83 -30.11
CA ILE A 547 -21.37 -3.43 -29.18
C ILE A 547 -22.39 -2.49 -29.85
N ASN A 548 -21.98 -1.73 -30.87
CA ASN A 548 -22.88 -0.84 -31.63
C ASN A 548 -23.83 -1.59 -32.58
N LEU A 549 -23.58 -2.87 -32.90
CA LEU A 549 -24.43 -3.63 -33.84
C LEU A 549 -25.78 -4.09 -33.25
N PHE A 550 -25.95 -4.07 -31.92
CA PHE A 550 -27.19 -4.50 -31.27
C PHE A 550 -28.19 -3.35 -31.00
N GLN A 551 -27.80 -2.09 -31.18
CA GLN A 551 -28.73 -0.96 -31.18
C GLN A 551 -29.20 -0.68 -32.62
N GLY A 552 -30.14 -1.48 -33.09
CA GLY A 552 -30.62 -1.51 -34.48
C GLY A 552 -31.46 -0.32 -34.94
N HIS A 553 -30.98 0.92 -34.78
CA HIS A 553 -31.52 2.14 -35.43
C HIS A 553 -30.44 3.25 -35.55
N ALA A 554 -29.47 3.08 -36.45
CA ALA A 554 -28.54 4.14 -36.85
C ALA A 554 -28.12 4.02 -38.33
N SER A 555 -28.19 5.12 -39.07
CA SER A 555 -27.89 5.17 -40.51
C SER A 555 -26.41 5.42 -40.80
N SER A 556 -25.64 4.35 -40.97
CA SER A 556 -24.56 4.22 -41.97
C SER A 556 -23.50 5.33 -42.14
N SER A 557 -23.19 6.18 -41.15
CA SER A 557 -22.12 7.21 -41.27
C SER A 557 -21.15 7.35 -40.09
N ASP A 558 -21.58 7.16 -38.83
CA ASP A 558 -20.78 7.52 -37.64
C ASP A 558 -20.61 6.37 -36.62
N PHE A 559 -20.03 5.24 -37.04
CA PHE A 559 -19.72 4.10 -36.15
C PHE A 559 -18.50 4.33 -35.23
N SER A 560 -18.38 5.51 -34.63
CA SER A 560 -17.29 5.80 -33.67
C SER A 560 -17.47 5.06 -32.34
N THR A 561 -16.39 4.44 -31.84
CA THR A 561 -16.42 3.78 -30.51
C THR A 561 -16.47 4.80 -29.37
N ILE A 562 -16.83 4.36 -28.17
CA ILE A 562 -16.75 5.20 -26.97
C ILE A 562 -15.29 5.64 -26.74
N TRP A 563 -14.33 4.76 -26.96
CA TRP A 563 -12.90 5.06 -26.84
C TRP A 563 -12.41 6.11 -27.84
N GLU A 564 -12.85 6.05 -29.10
CA GLU A 564 -12.59 7.10 -30.10
C GLU A 564 -13.25 8.43 -29.72
N ARG A 565 -14.49 8.40 -29.21
CA ARG A 565 -15.20 9.60 -28.75
C ARG A 565 -14.53 10.25 -27.54
N ILE A 566 -13.88 9.47 -26.66
CA ILE A 566 -13.00 10.01 -25.60
C ILE A 566 -11.73 10.60 -26.23
N SER A 567 -11.05 9.82 -27.08
CA SER A 567 -9.77 10.19 -27.72
C SER A 567 -9.86 11.45 -28.59
N LYS A 568 -11.02 11.71 -29.20
CA LYS A 568 -11.34 12.93 -29.96
C LYS A 568 -11.28 14.21 -29.13
N TYR A 569 -11.54 14.11 -27.82
CA TYR A 569 -11.42 15.25 -26.91
C TYR A 569 -10.10 15.21 -26.14
N LYS A 570 -9.75 14.10 -25.50
CA LYS A 570 -8.57 13.98 -24.64
C LYS A 570 -7.74 12.75 -24.93
N GLN A 571 -6.43 12.93 -25.01
CA GLN A 571 -5.47 11.85 -25.25
C GLN A 571 -5.43 10.89 -24.06
N PRO A 572 -5.71 9.58 -24.24
CA PRO A 572 -5.79 8.64 -23.13
C PRO A 572 -4.44 8.08 -22.70
N ILE A 573 -4.27 7.95 -21.38
CA ILE A 573 -3.19 7.23 -20.70
C ILE A 573 -3.85 6.26 -19.70
N ILE A 574 -3.25 5.08 -19.49
CA ILE A 574 -3.75 4.05 -18.56
C ILE A 574 -2.65 3.73 -17.55
N GLU A 575 -2.98 3.64 -16.26
CA GLU A 575 -2.02 3.34 -15.20
C GLU A 575 -1.39 1.94 -15.39
N PRO A 576 -0.07 1.83 -15.58
CA PRO A 576 0.59 0.54 -15.71
C PRO A 576 0.65 -0.20 -14.37
N LYS A 577 0.24 -1.47 -14.39
CA LYS A 577 0.32 -2.38 -13.24
C LYS A 577 1.77 -2.53 -12.74
N GLN A 578 2.74 -2.63 -13.65
CA GLN A 578 4.17 -2.70 -13.32
C GLN A 578 4.75 -1.31 -12.94
N SER A 579 5.52 -1.24 -11.86
CA SER A 579 6.12 0.01 -11.37
C SER A 579 7.24 0.56 -12.25
N SER A 580 7.98 -0.28 -12.97
CA SER A 580 9.04 0.11 -13.90
C SER A 580 8.55 0.94 -15.08
N LEU A 581 7.31 0.71 -15.52
CA LEU A 581 6.67 1.45 -16.63
C LEU A 581 6.02 2.76 -16.17
N PHE A 582 5.88 2.98 -14.86
CA PHE A 582 5.11 4.08 -14.30
C PHE A 582 5.69 5.48 -14.62
N PRO A 583 7.02 5.74 -14.50
CA PRO A 583 7.58 7.06 -14.83
C PRO A 583 7.29 7.49 -16.27
N ARG A 584 7.42 6.56 -17.23
CA ARG A 584 7.13 6.81 -18.65
C ARG A 584 5.66 7.20 -18.90
N ALA A 585 4.73 6.65 -18.12
CA ALA A 585 3.31 7.01 -18.23
C ALA A 585 3.02 8.43 -17.69
N ILE A 586 3.79 8.91 -16.70
CA ILE A 586 3.72 10.29 -16.22
C ILE A 586 4.33 11.25 -17.23
N GLU A 587 5.51 10.93 -17.76
CA GLU A 587 6.19 11.72 -18.81
C GLU A 587 5.30 11.88 -20.06
N ASP A 588 4.64 10.79 -20.50
CA ASP A 588 3.65 10.77 -21.57
C ASP A 588 2.42 11.64 -21.25
N PHE A 589 1.79 11.47 -20.07
CA PHE A 589 0.65 12.27 -19.62
C PHE A 589 0.95 13.78 -19.61
N GLU A 590 2.08 14.19 -19.01
CA GLU A 590 2.49 15.59 -19.03
C GLU A 590 2.78 16.10 -20.45
N SER A 591 3.39 15.29 -21.31
CA SER A 591 3.67 15.68 -22.70
C SER A 591 2.38 16.02 -23.46
N LYS A 592 1.33 15.21 -23.27
CA LYS A 592 0.00 15.38 -23.85
C LYS A 592 -0.79 16.56 -23.26
N ILE A 593 -0.48 17.01 -22.03
CA ILE A 593 -1.02 18.25 -21.46
C ILE A 593 -0.28 19.48 -22.00
N ARG A 594 1.02 19.37 -22.29
CA ARG A 594 1.82 20.44 -22.92
C ARG A 594 1.49 20.62 -24.41
N ASP A 595 0.93 19.59 -25.07
CA ASP A 595 0.49 19.65 -26.46
C ASP A 595 -0.81 20.44 -26.64
N ASN A 596 -0.66 21.72 -27.00
CA ASN A 596 -1.74 22.64 -27.27
C ASN A 596 -2.53 22.35 -28.57
N THR A 597 -2.20 21.30 -29.35
CA THR A 597 -3.01 20.84 -30.49
C THR A 597 -4.22 19.99 -30.05
N THR A 598 -4.22 19.51 -28.80
CA THR A 598 -5.29 18.71 -28.20
C THR A 598 -6.02 19.51 -27.11
N SER A 599 -7.18 19.03 -26.60
CA SER A 599 -7.79 19.63 -25.40
C SER A 599 -7.15 19.16 -24.07
N GLY A 600 -5.99 18.48 -24.16
CA GLY A 600 -5.29 17.87 -23.04
C GLY A 600 -5.47 16.35 -22.96
N ALA A 601 -5.19 15.80 -21.78
CA ALA A 601 -5.05 14.36 -21.57
C ALA A 601 -6.05 13.82 -20.53
N ILE A 602 -6.37 12.53 -20.65
CA ILE A 602 -7.21 11.79 -19.70
C ILE A 602 -6.43 10.59 -19.15
N PHE A 603 -6.29 10.52 -17.82
CA PHE A 603 -5.54 9.46 -17.16
C PHE A 603 -6.48 8.51 -16.43
N PHE A 604 -6.60 7.28 -16.93
CA PHE A 604 -7.32 6.21 -16.27
C PHE A 604 -6.42 5.54 -15.24
N ALA A 605 -6.87 5.57 -13.98
CA ALA A 605 -6.12 5.21 -12.80
C ALA A 605 -6.96 4.39 -11.81
N VAL A 606 -6.34 3.87 -10.76
CA VAL A 606 -7.02 3.07 -9.73
C VAL A 606 -6.88 3.72 -8.36
N CYS A 607 -7.93 3.67 -7.54
CA CYS A 607 -7.86 4.06 -6.12
C CYS A 607 -6.92 3.13 -5.36
N ARG A 608 -5.97 3.68 -4.57
CA ARG A 608 -4.78 2.96 -4.04
C ARG A 608 -3.81 2.47 -5.13
N GLY A 609 -3.99 2.91 -6.37
CA GLY A 609 -3.00 2.82 -7.45
C GLY A 609 -1.97 3.94 -7.36
N LYS A 610 -0.90 3.83 -8.15
CA LYS A 610 0.30 4.69 -8.07
C LYS A 610 0.02 6.15 -8.43
N VAL A 611 -1.09 6.42 -9.13
CA VAL A 611 -1.56 7.78 -9.46
C VAL A 611 -2.27 8.43 -8.26
N SER A 612 -2.88 7.64 -7.38
CA SER A 612 -3.54 8.13 -6.16
C SER A 612 -2.58 8.37 -4.99
N GLU A 613 -1.33 7.89 -5.10
CA GLU A 613 -0.27 8.02 -4.09
C GLU A 613 0.87 8.92 -4.59
N GLY A 614 1.46 9.72 -3.70
CA GLY A 614 2.81 10.30 -3.89
C GLY A 614 3.05 11.26 -5.08
N LEU A 615 2.04 11.59 -5.90
CA LEU A 615 2.18 12.47 -7.07
C LEU A 615 1.42 13.81 -6.97
N ASP A 616 2.06 14.84 -7.51
CA ASP A 616 1.59 16.22 -7.53
C ASP A 616 1.17 16.67 -8.94
N PHE A 617 -0.03 16.24 -9.32
CA PHE A 617 -0.82 16.87 -10.37
C PHE A 617 -1.24 18.27 -9.90
N ALA A 618 -0.57 19.30 -10.42
CA ALA A 618 -0.87 20.71 -10.19
C ALA A 618 -1.40 21.38 -11.46
N ASP A 619 -2.15 22.46 -11.30
CA ASP A 619 -2.65 23.30 -12.39
C ASP A 619 -3.32 22.49 -13.52
N ARG A 620 -2.79 22.60 -14.75
CA ARG A 620 -3.29 21.96 -15.98
C ARG A 620 -3.34 20.44 -15.85
N ALA A 621 -2.56 19.82 -14.95
CA ALA A 621 -2.52 18.37 -14.81
C ALA A 621 -3.67 17.76 -13.98
N GLY A 622 -4.42 18.57 -13.23
CA GLY A 622 -5.39 18.09 -12.23
C GLY A 622 -6.78 18.74 -12.29
N ARG A 623 -7.15 19.41 -13.39
CA ARG A 623 -8.36 20.28 -13.47
C ARG A 623 -9.68 19.58 -13.14
N ALA A 624 -9.79 18.26 -13.30
CA ALA A 624 -10.84 17.50 -12.61
C ALA A 624 -10.44 16.06 -12.24
N VAL A 625 -11.07 15.55 -11.18
CA VAL A 625 -11.07 14.15 -10.76
C VAL A 625 -12.47 13.57 -10.89
N VAL A 626 -12.58 12.41 -11.53
CA VAL A 626 -13.78 11.56 -11.55
C VAL A 626 -13.51 10.30 -10.74
N VAL A 627 -14.37 9.98 -9.77
CA VAL A 627 -14.33 8.73 -9.01
C VAL A 627 -15.49 7.85 -9.47
N THR A 628 -15.19 6.71 -10.10
CA THR A 628 -16.19 5.87 -10.80
C THR A 628 -16.82 4.78 -9.92
N GLY A 629 -16.80 4.96 -8.59
CA GLY A 629 -17.28 3.96 -7.64
C GLY A 629 -16.55 3.95 -6.30
N LEU A 630 -17.04 3.14 -5.38
CA LEU A 630 -16.45 2.99 -4.04
C LEU A 630 -15.34 1.91 -4.03
N PRO A 631 -14.09 2.25 -3.62
CA PRO A 631 -12.92 1.36 -3.68
C PRO A 631 -12.86 0.38 -2.51
N PHE A 632 -13.86 -0.50 -2.44
CA PHE A 632 -13.95 -1.55 -1.45
C PHE A 632 -13.00 -2.73 -1.73
N SER A 633 -12.23 -3.13 -0.73
CA SER A 633 -11.51 -4.42 -0.73
C SER A 633 -12.48 -5.59 -0.66
N THR A 634 -12.13 -6.76 -1.19
CA THR A 634 -13.03 -7.91 -1.26
C THR A 634 -13.36 -8.45 0.14
N LYS A 635 -14.64 -8.56 0.53
CA LYS A 635 -15.04 -9.10 1.85
C LYS A 635 -14.65 -10.57 2.10
N THR A 636 -14.26 -11.30 1.06
CA THR A 636 -13.74 -12.69 1.15
C THR A 636 -12.23 -12.76 1.23
N ASP A 637 -11.50 -11.65 1.14
CA ASP A 637 -10.07 -11.63 1.41
C ASP A 637 -9.81 -12.03 2.87
N PRO A 638 -8.92 -13.00 3.17
CA PRO A 638 -8.73 -13.48 4.54
C PRO A 638 -8.24 -12.41 5.51
N LYS A 639 -7.40 -11.46 5.08
CA LYS A 639 -6.85 -10.41 5.94
C LYS A 639 -7.91 -9.35 6.25
N VAL A 640 -8.71 -8.96 5.25
CA VAL A 640 -9.89 -8.10 5.42
C VAL A 640 -10.93 -8.76 6.32
N ARG A 641 -11.25 -10.04 6.09
CA ARG A 641 -12.20 -10.80 6.90
C ARG A 641 -11.75 -10.87 8.35
N LEU A 642 -10.53 -11.35 8.61
CA LEU A 642 -10.01 -11.55 9.96
C LEU A 642 -9.75 -10.24 10.74
N LYS A 643 -9.43 -9.14 10.06
CA LYS A 643 -9.38 -7.80 10.69
C LYS A 643 -10.75 -7.34 11.17
N ARG A 644 -11.80 -7.58 10.38
CA ARG A 644 -13.20 -7.26 10.75
C ARG A 644 -13.65 -8.15 11.91
N ASP A 645 -13.48 -9.47 11.77
CA ASP A 645 -13.75 -10.45 12.82
C ASP A 645 -13.04 -10.07 14.14
N TYR A 646 -11.76 -9.64 14.08
CA TYR A 646 -10.98 -9.16 15.23
C TYR A 646 -11.59 -7.91 15.88
N LEU A 647 -11.96 -6.89 15.09
CA LEU A 647 -12.54 -5.64 15.61
C LEU A 647 -13.90 -5.89 16.28
N ASP A 648 -14.76 -6.72 15.69
CA ASP A 648 -16.09 -7.02 16.25
C ASP A 648 -16.01 -7.81 17.58
N HIS A 649 -15.01 -8.68 17.74
CA HIS A 649 -14.71 -9.32 19.02
C HIS A 649 -14.15 -8.31 20.05
N TYR A 650 -13.29 -7.38 19.64
CA TYR A 650 -12.72 -6.35 20.52
C TYR A 650 -13.77 -5.33 21.00
N ALA A 651 -14.70 -4.94 20.14
CA ALA A 651 -15.88 -4.14 20.50
C ALA A 651 -16.81 -4.87 21.48
N THR A 652 -16.86 -6.19 21.42
CA THR A 652 -17.66 -7.01 22.33
C THR A 652 -17.04 -7.13 23.73
N SER A 653 -15.72 -7.08 23.87
CA SER A 653 -15.03 -7.19 25.17
C SER A 653 -14.88 -5.85 25.92
N GLN A 654 -14.69 -4.73 25.22
CA GLN A 654 -14.48 -3.39 25.79
C GLN A 654 -15.75 -2.71 26.36
N LYS A 655 -16.72 -3.50 26.83
CA LYS A 655 -18.15 -3.18 26.85
C LYS A 655 -18.66 -2.23 27.96
N LYS A 656 -17.82 -1.33 28.51
CA LYS A 656 -18.21 -0.46 29.64
C LYS A 656 -17.90 1.04 29.60
N GLN A 657 -16.98 1.56 28.78
CA GLN A 657 -16.66 3.01 28.87
C GLN A 657 -16.04 3.73 27.65
N SER A 658 -15.71 3.05 26.55
CA SER A 658 -15.06 3.69 25.40
C SER A 658 -15.85 3.52 24.09
N LYS A 659 -15.66 4.46 23.16
CA LYS A 659 -16.15 4.40 21.77
C LYS A 659 -15.29 3.41 21.00
N VAL A 660 -15.84 2.28 20.57
CA VAL A 660 -15.06 1.22 19.86
C VAL A 660 -15.42 1.19 18.38
N LEU A 661 -14.42 0.92 17.54
CA LEU A 661 -14.56 0.78 16.09
C LEU A 661 -14.99 -0.64 15.69
N THR A 662 -16.11 -0.77 15.00
CA THR A 662 -16.58 -2.07 14.45
C THR A 662 -15.89 -2.43 13.13
N GLY A 663 -15.97 -3.70 12.75
CA GLY A 663 -15.43 -4.23 11.50
C GLY A 663 -16.10 -3.66 10.24
N GLU A 664 -17.39 -3.30 10.27
CA GLU A 664 -18.04 -2.66 9.11
C GLU A 664 -17.68 -1.17 9.00
N GLU A 665 -17.59 -0.43 10.12
CA GLU A 665 -17.14 0.96 10.12
C GLU A 665 -15.71 1.10 9.59
N TRP A 666 -14.78 0.27 10.10
CA TRP A 666 -13.40 0.21 9.60
C TRP A 666 -13.36 -0.06 8.09
N TYR A 667 -14.15 -1.02 7.63
CA TYR A 667 -14.22 -1.41 6.22
C TYR A 667 -14.77 -0.30 5.31
N VAL A 668 -15.75 0.49 5.78
CA VAL A 668 -16.25 1.70 5.11
C VAL A 668 -15.19 2.80 5.08
N GLN A 669 -14.53 3.07 6.20
CA GLN A 669 -13.50 4.11 6.32
C GLN A 669 -12.29 3.82 5.45
N GLN A 670 -11.85 2.57 5.35
CA GLN A 670 -10.76 2.15 4.47
C GLN A 670 -11.07 2.40 2.98
N ALA A 671 -12.34 2.33 2.57
CA ALA A 671 -12.75 2.78 1.24
C ALA A 671 -12.77 4.32 1.13
N ALA A 672 -13.28 5.02 2.16
CA ALA A 672 -13.33 6.49 2.17
C ALA A 672 -11.95 7.16 2.15
N ARG A 673 -10.97 6.67 2.93
CA ARG A 673 -9.56 7.15 2.91
C ARG A 673 -8.98 7.08 1.50
N ALA A 674 -9.24 6.01 0.76
CA ALA A 674 -8.78 5.85 -0.62
C ALA A 674 -9.50 6.79 -1.63
N VAL A 675 -10.75 7.18 -1.35
CA VAL A 675 -11.42 8.25 -2.11
C VAL A 675 -10.81 9.62 -1.78
N ASN A 676 -10.61 9.94 -0.49
CA ASN A 676 -9.97 11.19 -0.05
C ASN A 676 -8.57 11.38 -0.69
N GLN A 677 -7.76 10.31 -0.79
CA GLN A 677 -6.46 10.31 -1.46
C GLN A 677 -6.51 10.58 -2.98
N ALA A 678 -7.60 10.17 -3.64
CA ALA A 678 -7.81 10.41 -5.07
C ALA A 678 -8.31 11.84 -5.37
N VAL A 679 -9.24 12.36 -4.56
CA VAL A 679 -9.79 13.72 -4.75
C VAL A 679 -8.87 14.83 -4.24
N GLY A 680 -8.00 14.54 -3.26
CA GLY A 680 -6.90 15.40 -2.82
C GLY A 680 -5.80 15.64 -3.88
N ARG A 681 -6.04 15.26 -5.14
CA ARG A 681 -5.15 15.52 -6.27
C ARG A 681 -5.52 16.75 -7.09
N VAL A 682 -6.70 17.34 -6.88
CA VAL A 682 -7.28 18.44 -7.70
C VAL A 682 -6.74 19.83 -7.36
N ILE A 683 -6.41 20.10 -6.08
CA ILE A 683 -6.06 21.45 -5.59
C ILE A 683 -4.70 21.42 -4.88
N ARG A 684 -3.73 22.19 -5.39
CA ARG A 684 -2.34 22.21 -4.91
C ARG A 684 -1.85 23.53 -4.32
N HIS A 685 -2.56 24.64 -4.52
CA HIS A 685 -2.27 25.92 -3.87
C HIS A 685 -3.51 26.83 -3.79
N CYS A 686 -3.40 27.94 -3.05
CA CYS A 686 -4.46 28.93 -2.86
C CYS A 686 -5.03 29.53 -4.15
N HIS A 687 -4.27 29.58 -5.24
CA HIS A 687 -4.73 30.04 -6.56
C HIS A 687 -5.20 28.92 -7.51
N ASP A 688 -5.25 27.67 -7.04
CA ASP A 688 -5.63 26.53 -7.87
C ASP A 688 -7.18 26.40 -7.96
N TYR A 689 -7.67 25.66 -8.95
CA TYR A 689 -9.11 25.40 -9.11
C TYR A 689 -9.38 24.09 -9.87
N GLY A 690 -10.50 23.44 -9.57
CA GLY A 690 -10.90 22.23 -10.28
C GLY A 690 -12.18 21.57 -9.76
N ALA A 691 -12.58 20.50 -10.44
CA ALA A 691 -13.84 19.79 -10.18
C ALA A 691 -13.64 18.36 -9.67
N ILE A 692 -14.52 17.92 -8.77
CA ILE A 692 -14.58 16.56 -8.22
C ILE A 692 -15.96 15.97 -8.56
N VAL A 693 -15.97 14.88 -9.31
CA VAL A 693 -17.17 14.20 -9.80
C VAL A 693 -17.26 12.80 -9.18
N PHE A 694 -18.30 12.54 -8.40
CA PHE A 694 -18.57 11.24 -7.78
C PHE A 694 -19.64 10.49 -8.59
N CYS A 695 -19.22 9.58 -9.46
CA CYS A 695 -20.12 8.77 -10.30
C CYS A 695 -20.53 7.47 -9.58
N ASP A 696 -21.22 7.60 -8.45
CA ASP A 696 -21.93 6.50 -7.80
C ASP A 696 -23.04 7.03 -6.89
N GLU A 697 -24.24 6.45 -6.97
CA GLU A 697 -25.42 6.83 -6.19
C GLU A 697 -25.20 6.78 -4.67
N ARG A 698 -24.28 5.92 -4.19
CA ARG A 698 -24.02 5.74 -2.75
C ARG A 698 -23.34 6.96 -2.13
N PHE A 699 -22.66 7.80 -2.91
CA PHE A 699 -22.12 9.08 -2.41
C PHE A 699 -23.23 10.10 -2.07
N ALA A 700 -24.48 9.88 -2.50
CA ALA A 700 -25.61 10.73 -2.10
C ALA A 700 -26.10 10.43 -0.66
N GLN A 701 -25.61 9.35 -0.03
CA GLN A 701 -25.98 8.97 1.32
C GLN A 701 -25.17 9.76 2.36
N GLN A 702 -25.83 10.31 3.37
CA GLN A 702 -25.20 11.09 4.45
C GLN A 702 -24.01 10.35 5.10
N ASN A 703 -24.15 9.04 5.29
CA ASN A 703 -23.12 8.18 5.88
C ASN A 703 -21.79 8.19 5.12
N TRP A 704 -21.80 8.44 3.80
CA TRP A 704 -20.58 8.59 2.99
C TRP A 704 -20.05 10.02 2.99
N GLN A 705 -20.93 11.02 2.92
CA GLN A 705 -20.55 12.43 2.92
C GLN A 705 -19.83 12.82 4.21
N CYS A 706 -20.23 12.24 5.36
CA CYS A 706 -19.53 12.40 6.64
C CYS A 706 -18.13 11.77 6.70
N GLN A 707 -17.75 10.87 5.77
CA GLN A 707 -16.40 10.27 5.71
C GLN A 707 -15.41 11.09 4.87
N MET A 708 -15.91 11.95 3.98
CA MET A 708 -15.08 12.81 3.14
C MET A 708 -14.30 13.81 4.01
N SER A 709 -13.10 14.20 3.60
CA SER A 709 -12.29 15.20 4.32
C SER A 709 -13.07 16.49 4.60
N TYR A 710 -12.89 17.07 5.79
CA TYR A 710 -13.69 18.19 6.32
C TYR A 710 -13.95 19.30 5.30
N TRP A 711 -12.89 19.74 4.60
CA TRP A 711 -12.96 20.82 3.62
C TRP A 711 -13.84 20.55 2.40
N LEU A 712 -14.13 19.29 2.05
CA LEU A 712 -15.01 18.94 0.94
C LEU A 712 -16.49 18.98 1.34
N ARG A 713 -16.80 18.64 2.60
CA ARG A 713 -18.17 18.43 3.10
C ARG A 713 -19.12 19.60 2.74
N PRO A 714 -18.73 20.89 2.83
CA PRO A 714 -19.61 22.03 2.47
C PRO A 714 -19.90 22.21 0.97
N HIS A 715 -19.10 21.62 0.08
CA HIS A 715 -19.20 21.85 -1.37
C HIS A 715 -19.95 20.75 -2.12
N ILE A 716 -20.15 19.57 -1.49
CA ILE A 716 -20.82 18.40 -2.09
C ILE A 716 -22.27 18.75 -2.44
N LYS A 717 -22.63 18.61 -3.72
CA LYS A 717 -24.00 18.77 -4.22
C LYS A 717 -24.44 17.50 -4.95
N CYS A 718 -25.67 17.03 -4.68
CA CYS A 718 -26.25 15.88 -5.36
C CYS A 718 -27.08 16.35 -6.57
N TYR A 719 -26.75 15.86 -7.76
CA TYR A 719 -27.39 16.26 -9.01
C TYR A 719 -28.23 15.10 -9.59
N PRO A 720 -29.54 15.03 -9.36
CA PRO A 720 -30.37 13.88 -9.75
C PRO A 720 -30.53 13.72 -11.27
N LYS A 721 -30.20 14.75 -12.07
CA LYS A 721 -30.22 14.69 -13.54
C LYS A 721 -28.83 15.00 -14.10
N PHE A 722 -28.37 14.17 -15.04
CA PHE A 722 -27.08 14.38 -15.71
C PHE A 722 -26.99 15.72 -16.47
N GLY A 723 -28.12 16.26 -16.96
CA GLY A 723 -28.18 17.58 -17.58
C GLY A 723 -27.74 18.72 -16.65
N ASP A 724 -28.10 18.64 -15.36
CA ASP A 724 -27.76 19.66 -14.36
C ASP A 724 -26.26 19.62 -14.02
N VAL A 725 -25.66 18.43 -14.05
CA VAL A 725 -24.21 18.21 -13.96
C VAL A 725 -23.51 18.89 -15.14
N VAL A 726 -23.92 18.56 -16.37
CA VAL A 726 -23.34 19.14 -17.60
C VAL A 726 -23.45 20.66 -17.59
N PHE A 727 -24.60 21.22 -17.23
CA PHE A 727 -24.82 22.66 -17.15
C PHE A 727 -23.91 23.33 -16.12
N THR A 728 -23.92 22.86 -14.86
CA THR A 728 -23.18 23.53 -13.78
C THR A 728 -21.66 23.32 -13.89
N LEU A 729 -21.20 22.17 -14.35
CA LEU A 729 -19.77 21.90 -14.62
C LEU A 729 -19.27 22.73 -15.81
N THR A 730 -20.07 22.86 -16.88
CA THR A 730 -19.75 23.74 -18.02
C THR A 730 -19.67 25.20 -17.60
N ARG A 731 -20.55 25.64 -16.68
CA ARG A 731 -20.49 26.99 -16.13
C ARG A 731 -19.22 27.22 -15.31
N PHE A 732 -18.89 26.31 -14.40
CA PHE A 732 -17.68 26.39 -13.55
C PHE A 732 -16.39 26.60 -14.35
N PHE A 733 -16.20 25.90 -15.48
CA PHE A 733 -15.04 26.09 -16.36
C PHE A 733 -15.15 27.23 -17.39
N ARG A 734 -16.31 27.93 -17.48
CA ARG A 734 -16.53 29.08 -18.37
C ARG A 734 -16.50 30.43 -17.67
N ASP A 735 -16.92 30.49 -16.42
CA ASP A 735 -16.92 31.71 -15.59
C ASP A 735 -15.44 32.03 -15.23
N LYS A 736 -14.73 32.67 -16.17
CA LYS A 736 -13.26 32.72 -16.26
C LYS A 736 -12.53 33.64 -15.26
N ASP A 737 -13.24 34.23 -14.32
CA ASP A 737 -12.72 35.28 -13.41
C ASP A 737 -11.59 34.81 -12.47
N PHE A 738 -11.32 33.50 -12.42
CA PHE A 738 -10.19 32.89 -11.71
C PHE A 738 -8.80 33.22 -12.28
N CYS A 739 -8.69 33.62 -13.56
CA CYS A 739 -7.42 33.55 -14.30
C CYS A 739 -6.50 34.78 -14.24
N ASP A 740 -6.98 35.95 -13.80
CA ASP A 740 -6.19 37.20 -13.86
C ASP A 740 -5.34 37.50 -12.60
N LEU A 741 -5.38 36.62 -11.58
CA LEU A 741 -4.51 36.70 -10.40
C LEU A 741 -3.09 36.18 -10.65
N LYS A 742 -2.41 36.71 -11.68
CA LYS A 742 -0.97 36.51 -11.86
C LYS A 742 -0.18 37.40 -10.89
N PRO A 743 0.84 36.87 -10.18
CA PRO A 743 1.67 37.70 -9.32
C PRO A 743 2.42 38.74 -10.15
N LYS A 744 2.23 40.02 -9.83
CA LYS A 744 2.97 41.12 -10.45
C LYS A 744 4.44 41.03 -10.02
N LEU A 745 5.31 40.70 -10.97
CA LEU A 745 6.76 40.65 -10.74
C LEU A 745 7.22 42.01 -10.18
N ALA A 746 7.88 41.99 -9.02
CA ALA A 746 8.19 43.20 -8.27
C ALA A 746 9.24 44.06 -9.00
N LYS A 747 8.80 45.09 -9.72
CA LYS A 747 9.67 46.20 -10.11
C LYS A 747 10.01 46.99 -8.86
N SER A 748 11.31 47.18 -8.60
CA SER A 748 11.80 48.01 -7.50
C SER A 748 11.42 49.48 -7.70
N CYS A 749 10.49 49.99 -6.90
CA CYS A 749 10.30 51.43 -6.74
C CYS A 749 11.19 51.92 -5.60
N THR A 750 12.26 52.63 -5.96
CA THR A 750 12.95 53.53 -5.03
C THR A 750 11.97 54.56 -4.48
N LYS A 751 11.88 54.68 -3.15
CA LYS A 751 11.09 55.73 -2.50
C LYS A 751 11.91 57.01 -2.38
N GLU A 752 11.69 57.94 -3.29
CA GLU A 752 11.88 59.36 -2.98
C GLU A 752 10.55 60.02 -2.62
N LYS A 753 10.62 61.17 -1.95
CA LYS A 753 9.50 61.78 -1.21
C LYS A 753 8.82 62.86 -2.05
N SER A 754 7.48 62.90 -2.04
CA SER A 754 6.72 64.15 -2.20
C SER A 754 5.36 64.04 -1.51
N LEU A 755 4.71 65.19 -1.29
CA LEU A 755 3.45 65.33 -0.55
C LEU A 755 2.22 65.17 -1.45
N MET A 756 1.04 65.09 -0.82
CA MET A 756 -0.26 65.23 -1.49
C MET A 756 -0.41 66.64 -2.13
N PRO A 757 -1.35 66.79 -3.08
CA PRO A 757 -2.66 67.30 -2.65
C PRO A 757 -3.83 66.35 -2.96
N LEU A 758 -4.88 66.52 -2.16
CA LEU A 758 -6.24 66.03 -2.44
C LEU A 758 -6.96 67.09 -3.27
N GLU A 759 -7.61 66.73 -4.39
CA GLU A 759 -8.99 67.17 -4.66
C GLU A 759 -9.69 66.42 -5.81
N LYS A 760 -10.95 66.77 -6.06
CA LYS A 760 -11.90 66.03 -6.90
C LYS A 760 -12.17 66.71 -8.25
N THR A 761 -12.89 65.96 -9.07
CA THR A 761 -13.96 66.40 -9.99
C THR A 761 -13.62 66.79 -11.45
N LEU A 762 -14.59 66.42 -12.30
CA LEU A 762 -14.95 66.96 -13.61
C LEU A 762 -14.12 66.60 -14.86
N SER A 763 -14.77 65.72 -15.63
CA SER A 763 -15.20 65.95 -17.02
C SER A 763 -14.22 65.77 -18.17
N LEU A 764 -14.74 65.08 -19.19
CA LEU A 764 -14.29 65.02 -20.57
C LEU A 764 -13.78 66.38 -21.10
N LYS A 765 -12.73 66.31 -21.93
CA LYS A 765 -12.87 66.62 -23.36
C LYS A 765 -11.91 65.79 -24.22
N SER A 766 -12.34 65.55 -25.45
CA SER A 766 -11.73 64.64 -26.42
C SER A 766 -10.85 65.40 -27.44
N ILE A 767 -10.45 64.70 -28.50
CA ILE A 767 -10.06 65.24 -29.84
C ILE A 767 -8.57 65.62 -30.01
N THR A 768 -7.82 64.63 -30.53
CA THR A 768 -6.73 64.76 -31.55
C THR A 768 -5.42 65.51 -31.15
N SER A 769 -4.29 65.38 -31.84
CA SER A 769 -3.99 64.76 -33.15
C SER A 769 -2.56 64.21 -33.24
N LEU A 770 -2.34 63.34 -34.23
CA LEU A 770 -1.14 63.26 -35.09
C LEU A 770 0.27 63.16 -34.45
N ALA A 771 0.87 61.99 -34.65
CA ALA A 771 2.31 61.79 -34.85
C ALA A 771 2.74 62.37 -36.24
N PRO A 772 3.97 62.19 -36.79
CA PRO A 772 5.08 61.34 -36.34
C PRO A 772 6.46 62.02 -36.48
N ASN A 773 7.51 61.22 -36.74
CA ASN A 773 8.80 61.59 -37.37
C ASN A 773 9.87 62.27 -36.50
N THR A 774 11.18 62.07 -36.70
CA THR A 774 11.99 60.95 -37.26
C THR A 774 13.41 61.11 -36.65
N GLU A 775 14.36 60.26 -37.05
CA GLU A 775 15.82 60.47 -37.01
C GLU A 775 16.56 60.27 -35.68
N HIS A 776 17.88 60.14 -35.68
CA HIS A 776 18.76 59.21 -36.43
C HIS A 776 20.18 59.37 -35.84
N CYS A 777 20.92 58.27 -35.59
CA CYS A 777 22.38 58.30 -35.37
C CYS A 777 22.94 59.14 -34.18
N SER A 778 24.20 59.01 -33.73
CA SER A 778 25.13 57.87 -33.84
C SER A 778 26.35 58.00 -32.91
N ARG A 779 26.82 56.84 -32.39
CA ARG A 779 28.24 56.44 -32.19
C ARG A 779 29.21 57.28 -31.31
N LYS A 780 30.18 56.53 -30.75
CA LYS A 780 31.41 56.91 -29.99
C LYS A 780 31.14 57.11 -28.48
N SER A 781 31.67 56.33 -27.53
CA SER A 781 32.87 55.43 -27.40
C SER A 781 34.14 56.12 -26.88
N LEU A 782 34.90 55.34 -26.09
CA LEU A 782 36.17 55.60 -25.37
C LEU A 782 36.05 56.20 -23.95
N SER A 783 36.84 55.80 -22.92
CA SER A 783 37.64 54.56 -22.69
C SER A 783 38.33 54.55 -21.31
N SER A 784 38.68 53.35 -20.78
CA SER A 784 39.58 53.08 -19.61
C SER A 784 39.08 53.58 -18.24
N VAL A 785 39.63 53.22 -17.06
CA VAL A 785 40.77 52.35 -16.62
C VAL A 785 40.19 51.35 -15.57
N LEU A 786 40.46 50.04 -15.44
CA LEU A 786 41.57 49.08 -15.64
C LEU A 786 42.34 48.69 -14.34
N SER A 787 41.80 47.70 -13.62
CA SER A 787 42.51 46.73 -12.75
C SER A 787 41.60 45.51 -12.52
N THR A 788 41.78 44.36 -13.17
CA THR A 788 42.57 43.18 -12.73
C THR A 788 42.27 42.69 -11.31
N ASN A 789 42.05 41.41 -10.97
CA ASN A 789 41.97 40.09 -11.65
C ASN A 789 41.52 39.07 -10.55
N THR A 790 40.95 37.86 -10.71
CA THR A 790 40.44 36.97 -11.78
C THR A 790 39.60 35.86 -11.08
N SER A 791 38.76 35.00 -11.69
CA SER A 791 38.35 34.76 -13.08
C SER A 791 36.97 34.08 -13.15
N SER A 792 36.30 34.22 -14.31
CA SER A 792 35.25 33.35 -14.86
C SER A 792 35.47 31.84 -14.64
N GLY A 793 34.46 30.96 -14.63
CA GLY A 793 33.04 31.14 -14.98
C GLY A 793 32.59 30.08 -16.01
N PHE A 794 31.41 29.47 -15.85
CA PHE A 794 30.92 28.39 -16.73
C PHE A 794 29.40 28.42 -16.92
N ASP A 795 28.95 28.93 -18.07
CA ASP A 795 27.64 28.61 -18.64
C ASP A 795 27.75 27.31 -19.45
N HIS A 796 27.18 26.21 -18.93
CA HIS A 796 26.81 25.03 -19.73
C HIS A 796 25.88 24.09 -18.92
N LEU A 797 24.62 24.50 -18.75
CA LEU A 797 23.58 23.65 -18.14
C LEU A 797 23.12 22.55 -19.12
N GLY A 798 23.93 21.48 -19.21
CA GLY A 798 23.51 20.21 -19.80
C GLY A 798 22.40 19.53 -18.99
N GLN A 799 21.63 18.67 -19.64
CA GLN A 799 20.43 18.03 -19.06
C GLN A 799 20.74 17.22 -17.79
N ILE A 800 20.20 17.66 -16.64
CA ILE A 800 20.29 16.94 -15.37
C ILE A 800 19.16 15.92 -15.27
N VAL A 801 19.47 14.63 -15.46
CA VAL A 801 18.49 13.53 -15.39
C VAL A 801 18.32 13.05 -13.94
N PRO A 802 17.09 12.96 -13.39
CA PRO A 802 16.86 12.44 -12.04
C PRO A 802 17.33 11.01 -11.82
N ALA A 803 17.91 10.72 -10.65
CA ALA A 803 18.56 9.45 -10.34
C ALA A 803 17.60 8.32 -9.90
N ASN A 804 16.39 8.23 -10.47
CA ASN A 804 15.45 7.13 -10.17
C ASN A 804 15.69 5.90 -11.07
N ARG A 805 16.93 5.37 -11.07
CA ARG A 805 17.36 4.28 -11.96
C ARG A 805 17.16 2.89 -11.36
N SER A 806 15.91 2.44 -11.39
CA SER A 806 15.61 1.01 -11.53
C SER A 806 15.29 0.72 -13.00
N SER A 807 15.98 -0.27 -13.58
CA SER A 807 16.00 -0.61 -15.02
C SER A 807 16.53 0.47 -16.00
N VAL A 808 17.55 0.10 -16.77
CA VAL A 808 17.89 0.66 -18.09
C VAL A 808 18.27 -0.53 -18.98
N SER A 809 17.78 -0.55 -20.22
CA SER A 809 17.99 -1.62 -21.20
C SER A 809 19.29 -1.44 -22.00
N ASN A 810 19.86 -2.54 -22.49
CA ASN A 810 20.90 -2.51 -23.51
C ASN A 810 20.29 -2.17 -24.87
N GLU A 811 20.79 -1.12 -25.53
CA GLU A 811 20.77 -0.99 -27.00
C GLU A 811 22.08 -0.37 -27.48
N LEU A 812 22.58 -0.81 -28.64
CA LEU A 812 23.82 -0.31 -29.22
C LEU A 812 23.52 0.87 -30.17
N GLY A 813 23.79 2.09 -29.71
CA GLY A 813 23.81 3.27 -30.56
C GLY A 813 25.19 3.47 -31.21
N PHE A 814 25.30 3.20 -32.51
CA PHE A 814 26.47 3.63 -33.30
C PHE A 814 26.48 5.16 -33.42
N CYS A 815 27.57 5.81 -33.00
CA CYS A 815 27.93 7.13 -33.51
C CYS A 815 29.46 7.25 -33.62
N SER A 816 29.93 7.94 -34.65
CA SER A 816 31.28 7.79 -35.18
C SER A 816 32.18 9.01 -34.98
N THR A 817 33.46 8.74 -34.74
CA THR A 817 34.61 9.58 -35.10
C THR A 817 34.58 11.07 -34.71
N LEU A 818 35.41 11.42 -33.73
CA LEU A 818 36.29 12.59 -33.89
C LEU A 818 37.66 12.27 -33.28
N GLN A 819 38.71 12.42 -34.08
CA GLN A 819 40.08 12.06 -33.71
C GLN A 819 40.75 13.20 -32.93
N ARG A 820 41.55 12.87 -31.91
CA ARG A 820 42.80 13.60 -31.66
C ARG A 820 43.86 12.68 -31.06
N SER A 821 45.07 12.83 -31.60
CA SER A 821 46.22 11.95 -31.49
C SER A 821 46.95 12.03 -30.14
N VAL A 822 47.43 10.89 -29.66
CA VAL A 822 48.75 10.75 -29.03
C VAL A 822 49.46 9.54 -29.67
N ASN A 823 50.79 9.57 -29.73
CA ASN A 823 51.62 8.75 -30.61
C ASN A 823 52.24 7.51 -29.94
N HIS A 824 52.56 6.49 -30.76
CA HIS A 824 53.57 5.42 -30.58
C HIS A 824 53.46 4.54 -29.30
N PHE A 825 53.85 3.26 -29.28
CA PHE A 825 54.80 2.51 -30.13
C PHE A 825 54.21 1.17 -30.65
N CYS A 826 54.92 0.50 -31.56
CA CYS A 826 54.52 -0.76 -32.16
C CYS A 826 55.58 -1.84 -31.96
N HIS A 827 55.18 -3.10 -31.76
CA HIS A 827 55.97 -4.24 -32.25
C HIS A 827 55.09 -5.41 -32.71
N LYS A 828 55.37 -5.92 -33.92
CA LYS A 828 54.64 -7.02 -34.59
C LYS A 828 55.38 -8.36 -34.47
N LYS A 829 54.62 -9.47 -34.48
CA LYS A 829 54.86 -10.78 -35.16
C LYS A 829 53.77 -11.79 -34.70
N ARG A 830 53.20 -12.67 -35.52
CA ARG A 830 53.29 -12.89 -36.99
C ARG A 830 52.02 -13.64 -37.50
N LEU A 831 51.69 -13.49 -38.79
CA LEU A 831 50.67 -14.24 -39.56
C LEU A 831 51.25 -15.62 -40.04
N PRO A 832 50.46 -16.65 -40.44
CA PRO A 832 49.48 -16.66 -41.58
C PRO A 832 48.05 -17.16 -41.21
N PHE A 833 46.94 -16.97 -41.94
CA PHE A 833 46.61 -16.61 -43.35
C PHE A 833 46.34 -17.79 -44.31
N LYS A 834 45.05 -18.05 -44.63
CA LYS A 834 44.43 -18.58 -45.88
C LYS A 834 42.89 -18.47 -45.73
N GLU A 835 42.14 -17.81 -46.63
CA GLU A 835 41.60 -18.28 -47.93
C GLU A 835 40.61 -19.46 -47.79
N GLY A 836 39.33 -19.37 -48.21
CA GLY A 836 38.53 -18.26 -48.77
C GLY A 836 37.19 -18.75 -49.37
N ILE A 837 36.41 -17.85 -50.02
CA ILE A 837 35.26 -18.15 -50.94
C ILE A 837 33.96 -18.68 -50.24
N SER A 838 32.70 -18.33 -50.59
CA SER A 838 32.10 -17.16 -51.28
C SER A 838 30.55 -17.21 -51.24
N LYS A 839 29.89 -16.08 -50.90
CA LYS A 839 28.52 -15.64 -51.31
C LYS A 839 27.26 -16.48 -51.00
N ASN A 840 26.28 -15.79 -50.40
CA ASN A 840 24.83 -15.77 -50.74
C ASN A 840 23.97 -17.02 -50.42
N ILE A 841 22.64 -16.94 -50.18
CA ILE A 841 21.71 -15.79 -50.12
C ILE A 841 20.61 -15.99 -49.03
N GLN A 842 19.71 -15.00 -48.91
CA GLN A 842 18.54 -14.92 -48.02
C GLN A 842 17.70 -16.20 -47.86
N TYR A 843 16.94 -16.28 -46.76
CA TYR A 843 15.62 -16.95 -46.74
C TYR A 843 14.59 -16.14 -45.95
N GLN A 844 13.33 -16.22 -46.37
CA GLN A 844 12.15 -15.70 -45.69
C GLN A 844 11.21 -16.85 -45.32
N ASP A 845 10.54 -16.70 -44.17
CA ASP A 845 9.13 -17.03 -43.86
C ASP A 845 8.47 -18.39 -44.17
N THR A 846 7.37 -18.60 -43.44
CA THR A 846 6.20 -19.47 -43.72
C THR A 846 6.26 -21.00 -43.49
N VAL A 847 5.81 -21.38 -42.29
CA VAL A 847 4.50 -22.07 -42.05
C VAL A 847 4.29 -23.53 -42.51
N VAL A 848 4.08 -24.39 -41.49
CA VAL A 848 3.24 -25.61 -41.43
C VAL A 848 3.59 -26.84 -42.29
N ILE A 849 3.61 -28.01 -41.62
CA ILE A 849 2.96 -29.26 -42.06
C ILE A 849 2.61 -30.10 -40.81
N ASP A 850 1.63 -30.99 -40.95
CA ASP A 850 1.01 -31.83 -39.90
C ASP A 850 1.26 -33.33 -40.20
N LEU A 851 0.62 -34.20 -39.40
CA LEU A 851 0.39 -35.65 -39.56
C LEU A 851 1.34 -36.61 -38.80
N ALA A 852 0.75 -37.75 -38.46
CA ALA A 852 1.09 -38.60 -37.33
C ALA A 852 1.40 -40.05 -37.72
N ASN A 853 1.79 -40.83 -36.70
CA ASN A 853 1.75 -42.29 -36.58
C ASN A 853 2.56 -43.17 -37.55
N ASP A 854 3.41 -43.99 -36.95
CA ASP A 854 3.41 -45.47 -37.04
C ASP A 854 4.49 -46.02 -36.06
N THR A 855 4.49 -47.25 -35.52
CA THR A 855 3.57 -48.42 -35.59
C THR A 855 3.76 -49.32 -34.33
N SER A 856 2.80 -50.22 -34.03
CA SER A 856 2.94 -51.58 -33.43
C SER A 856 3.72 -51.84 -32.09
N SER A 857 3.39 -52.82 -31.23
CA SER A 857 2.25 -53.77 -31.13
C SER A 857 2.26 -54.57 -29.81
N SER A 858 1.10 -55.18 -29.47
CA SER A 858 0.90 -56.48 -28.77
C SER A 858 1.68 -56.79 -27.47
N GLU A 859 1.07 -56.83 -26.28
CA GLU A 859 0.10 -57.85 -25.76
C GLU A 859 0.72 -59.19 -25.30
N GLN A 860 0.54 -59.51 -24.02
CA GLN A 860 -0.17 -60.71 -23.57
C GLN A 860 -0.53 -60.60 -22.06
N ALA A 861 -1.55 -61.33 -21.62
CA ALA A 861 -2.07 -61.28 -20.25
C ALA A 861 -2.40 -62.69 -19.73
N CYS A 862 -2.44 -62.87 -18.40
CA CYS A 862 -3.18 -63.96 -17.76
C CYS A 862 -3.45 -63.66 -16.27
N GLU A 863 -4.63 -64.04 -15.77
CA GLU A 863 -5.04 -63.95 -14.36
C GLU A 863 -4.94 -65.31 -13.67
N VAL A 864 -4.65 -65.35 -12.36
CA VAL A 864 -5.13 -66.42 -11.45
C VAL A 864 -5.38 -65.85 -10.04
N ALA A 865 -6.37 -66.39 -9.33
CA ALA A 865 -6.74 -66.06 -7.94
C ALA A 865 -6.37 -67.25 -6.99
N PHE A 866 -6.88 -67.48 -5.77
CA PHE A 866 -7.96 -66.88 -4.99
C PHE A 866 -7.75 -67.25 -3.49
N ALA A 867 -7.82 -66.30 -2.54
CA ALA A 867 -7.87 -66.64 -1.11
C ALA A 867 -8.58 -65.57 -0.26
N ALA A 868 -9.52 -65.98 0.60
CA ALA A 868 -10.20 -65.11 1.56
C ALA A 868 -10.81 -65.91 2.73
N THR A 869 -11.00 -65.23 3.88
CA THR A 869 -11.89 -65.56 5.02
C THR A 869 -11.69 -66.85 5.83
N SER A 870 -11.84 -66.71 7.15
CA SER A 870 -12.74 -67.55 7.96
C SER A 870 -13.24 -66.77 9.18
N ALA A 871 -14.39 -67.13 9.76
CA ALA A 871 -15.07 -66.35 10.80
C ALA A 871 -16.06 -67.17 11.68
N LYS A 872 -16.41 -66.64 12.86
CA LYS A 872 -17.63 -66.85 13.68
C LYS A 872 -17.67 -65.72 14.74
N ARG A 873 -18.75 -64.95 15.00
CA ARG A 873 -20.19 -65.21 15.31
C ARG A 873 -20.45 -65.69 16.76
N PRO A 874 -21.61 -65.38 17.41
CA PRO A 874 -22.83 -64.72 16.93
C PRO A 874 -23.32 -63.50 17.80
N LYS A 875 -24.64 -63.28 17.94
CA LYS A 875 -25.34 -62.03 18.32
C LYS A 875 -26.10 -62.10 19.69
N THR A 876 -26.62 -60.93 20.10
CA THR A 876 -27.98 -60.60 20.65
C THR A 876 -28.30 -60.55 22.16
N LEU A 877 -29.14 -59.53 22.47
CA LEU A 877 -30.06 -59.31 23.61
C LEU A 877 -29.54 -58.61 24.90
N GLU A 878 -30.44 -57.80 25.46
CA GLU A 878 -30.41 -57.04 26.75
C GLU A 878 -31.12 -57.88 27.86
N PRO A 879 -31.56 -57.37 29.05
CA PRO A 879 -31.40 -56.06 29.74
C PRO A 879 -31.10 -56.17 31.27
N VAL A 880 -31.40 -55.08 32.04
CA VAL A 880 -31.74 -55.00 33.50
C VAL A 880 -30.65 -54.63 34.54
N ASP A 881 -30.70 -53.35 34.94
CA ASP A 881 -30.79 -52.72 36.29
C ASP A 881 -29.94 -53.09 37.56
N ASN A 882 -29.58 -51.98 38.26
CA ASN A 882 -29.68 -51.70 39.72
C ASN A 882 -28.56 -52.01 40.77
N VAL A 883 -28.22 -50.93 41.53
CA VAL A 883 -27.99 -50.84 43.01
C VAL A 883 -26.66 -51.45 43.58
N GLU A 884 -25.95 -50.95 44.62
CA GLU A 884 -26.09 -49.92 45.70
C GLU A 884 -24.70 -49.18 45.88
N CYS A 885 -24.54 -47.90 46.28
CA CYS A 885 -24.38 -47.31 47.65
C CYS A 885 -23.20 -47.91 48.53
N GLN A 886 -22.47 -47.23 49.44
CA GLN A 886 -22.54 -45.88 50.09
C GLN A 886 -21.25 -45.56 50.93
N LYS A 887 -21.12 -44.33 51.50
CA LYS A 887 -20.35 -43.89 52.75
C LYS A 887 -18.86 -43.45 52.67
N ASP A 888 -18.33 -42.56 53.54
CA ASP A 888 -18.91 -41.46 54.36
C ASP A 888 -17.86 -40.47 54.97
N THR A 889 -18.27 -39.21 55.24
CA THR A 889 -17.65 -38.17 56.13
C THR A 889 -16.21 -37.70 55.79
N ASP A 890 -15.55 -36.67 56.36
CA ASP A 890 -15.76 -35.54 57.31
C ASP A 890 -14.61 -34.50 57.03
N SER A 891 -14.45 -33.24 57.48
CA SER A 891 -15.26 -32.07 57.91
C SER A 891 -14.28 -30.84 58.00
N LYS A 892 -14.47 -29.65 58.62
CA LYS A 892 -15.51 -29.00 59.46
C LYS A 892 -15.43 -27.44 59.32
N TRP A 893 -15.87 -26.66 60.32
CA TRP A 893 -16.14 -25.19 60.30
C TRP A 893 -16.05 -24.62 61.75
N PRO A 894 -16.50 -23.38 62.13
CA PRO A 894 -17.20 -22.29 61.41
C PRO A 894 -16.25 -21.07 61.20
N ALA A 895 -16.50 -19.77 61.42
CA ALA A 895 -17.58 -18.92 61.98
C ALA A 895 -17.26 -17.43 61.63
N ASP A 896 -18.07 -16.37 61.81
CA ASP A 896 -19.52 -16.09 61.90
C ASP A 896 -19.66 -14.52 61.93
N PHE A 897 -20.78 -13.79 61.96
CA PHE A 897 -22.25 -14.01 62.09
C PHE A 897 -22.95 -12.92 61.22
N GLY A 898 -24.29 -12.73 61.22
CA GLY A 898 -24.88 -11.56 60.52
C GLY A 898 -26.37 -11.19 60.62
N SER A 899 -27.30 -12.16 60.73
CA SER A 899 -28.79 -11.96 60.81
C SER A 899 -29.47 -11.38 59.54
N SER A 900 -30.76 -11.62 59.21
CA SER A 900 -31.83 -12.49 59.76
C SER A 900 -32.93 -12.81 58.72
N THR A 901 -33.52 -14.03 58.78
CA THR A 901 -34.91 -14.46 58.39
C THR A 901 -35.59 -14.00 57.07
N SER A 902 -36.48 -14.74 56.36
CA SER A 902 -36.96 -16.15 56.26
C SER A 902 -38.08 -16.17 55.15
N VAL A 903 -38.84 -17.19 54.70
CA VAL A 903 -39.06 -18.65 54.93
C VAL A 903 -39.88 -19.24 53.72
N ARG A 904 -40.02 -20.59 53.61
CA ARG A 904 -40.97 -21.37 52.74
C ARG A 904 -40.76 -21.35 51.20
N LEU A 905 -41.18 -22.36 50.40
CA LEU A 905 -41.22 -23.83 50.59
C LEU A 905 -41.44 -24.55 49.20
N THR A 906 -40.77 -25.70 48.97
CA THR A 906 -41.20 -26.92 48.20
C THR A 906 -41.87 -26.90 46.79
N GLN A 907 -41.26 -27.71 45.90
CA GLN A 907 -41.87 -28.83 45.10
C GLN A 907 -42.64 -28.64 43.76
N HIS A 908 -42.02 -29.18 42.68
CA HIS A 908 -42.43 -30.35 41.85
C HIS A 908 -43.79 -30.49 41.12
N VAL A 909 -43.67 -30.93 39.84
CA VAL A 909 -44.30 -32.13 39.18
C VAL A 909 -45.52 -31.99 38.23
N HIS A 910 -45.41 -32.72 37.10
CA HIS A 910 -46.35 -33.10 36.00
C HIS A 910 -47.28 -32.02 35.39
N ALA A 911 -47.42 -31.85 34.06
CA ALA A 911 -47.47 -32.74 32.88
C ALA A 911 -48.80 -33.47 32.65
N VAL A 912 -49.40 -33.29 31.47
CA VAL A 912 -50.18 -34.30 30.70
C VAL A 912 -50.40 -33.79 29.25
N LYS A 913 -50.86 -34.69 28.38
CA LYS A 913 -50.97 -34.57 26.91
C LYS A 913 -52.25 -33.83 26.43
N GLU A 914 -52.42 -33.86 25.09
CA GLU A 914 -53.68 -33.91 24.31
C GLU A 914 -54.20 -32.61 23.69
N THR A 915 -54.97 -32.59 22.60
CA THR A 915 -55.06 -33.42 21.36
C THR A 915 -55.93 -32.63 20.35
N PHE A 916 -55.59 -32.66 19.06
CA PHE A 916 -56.35 -32.28 17.84
C PHE A 916 -57.60 -31.34 17.87
N GLN A 917 -57.61 -30.51 16.81
CA GLN A 917 -58.76 -30.03 16.01
C GLN A 917 -59.44 -28.67 16.29
N GLN A 918 -59.78 -28.03 15.17
CA GLN A 918 -60.48 -26.75 15.00
C GLN A 918 -62.00 -26.99 14.97
N PRO A 919 -62.85 -25.93 14.97
CA PRO A 919 -63.27 -25.40 13.66
C PRO A 919 -63.54 -23.88 13.61
N THR A 920 -63.37 -23.29 12.41
CA THR A 920 -64.10 -22.13 11.84
C THR A 920 -64.10 -20.76 12.56
N SER A 921 -64.33 -19.61 11.89
CA SER A 921 -63.99 -19.13 10.53
C SER A 921 -64.47 -17.68 10.39
N HIS A 922 -63.72 -16.78 9.74
CA HIS A 922 -64.23 -15.80 8.75
C HIS A 922 -63.06 -15.03 8.11
N LYS A 923 -63.35 -14.22 7.09
CA LYS A 923 -62.37 -13.59 6.17
C LYS A 923 -62.21 -12.10 6.46
N GLU A 924 -61.03 -11.52 6.25
CA GLU A 924 -60.75 -10.76 5.01
C GLU A 924 -59.26 -10.41 4.83
N LYS A 925 -58.91 -9.71 3.75
CA LYS A 925 -57.55 -9.58 3.19
C LYS A 925 -56.95 -8.19 3.44
N HIS A 926 -55.62 -8.10 3.53
CA HIS A 926 -54.81 -7.45 2.48
C HIS A 926 -53.31 -7.76 2.61
N ASN A 927 -52.60 -7.84 1.48
CA ASN A 927 -51.17 -8.14 1.42
C ASN A 927 -50.32 -6.89 1.14
N THR A 928 -49.17 -6.78 1.82
CA THR A 928 -47.94 -6.18 1.29
C THR A 928 -46.73 -6.92 1.89
N SER A 929 -45.82 -7.39 1.05
CA SER A 929 -44.62 -8.14 1.46
C SER A 929 -43.33 -7.47 0.98
N ILE A 930 -42.26 -7.63 1.75
CA ILE A 930 -40.94 -7.03 1.50
C ILE A 930 -39.98 -8.14 1.03
N PRO A 931 -39.21 -7.96 -0.07
CA PRO A 931 -38.27 -8.97 -0.55
C PRO A 931 -37.04 -9.13 0.37
N CYS A 932 -36.60 -10.38 0.57
CA CYS A 932 -35.36 -10.71 1.29
C CYS A 932 -34.34 -11.40 0.35
N THR A 933 -33.06 -11.43 0.73
CA THR A 933 -31.92 -11.64 -0.18
C THR A 933 -31.62 -13.09 -0.58
N ASP A 934 -31.34 -13.32 -1.85
CA ASP A 934 -31.34 -14.63 -2.55
C ASP A 934 -30.41 -15.73 -2.05
N LYS A 935 -29.41 -15.45 -1.19
CA LYS A 935 -28.37 -16.45 -0.84
C LYS A 935 -28.92 -17.71 -0.14
N THR A 936 -30.09 -17.64 0.47
CA THR A 936 -30.78 -18.79 1.07
C THR A 936 -31.58 -19.63 0.05
N SER A 937 -31.97 -19.06 -1.10
CA SER A 937 -32.80 -19.76 -2.09
C SER A 937 -32.05 -20.92 -2.76
N GLY A 938 -30.78 -20.70 -3.13
CA GLY A 938 -29.95 -21.69 -3.81
C GLY A 938 -29.58 -22.90 -2.93
N SER A 939 -29.24 -22.68 -1.65
CA SER A 939 -28.97 -23.78 -0.72
C SER A 939 -30.24 -24.56 -0.38
N ALA A 940 -31.38 -23.87 -0.18
CA ALA A 940 -32.67 -24.52 0.03
C ALA A 940 -33.12 -25.35 -1.19
N PHE A 941 -32.84 -24.88 -2.41
CA PHE A 941 -33.08 -25.65 -3.64
C PHE A 941 -32.20 -26.91 -3.70
N LEU A 942 -30.90 -26.80 -3.46
CA LEU A 942 -29.99 -27.96 -3.48
C LEU A 942 -30.36 -29.02 -2.43
N MET A 943 -30.82 -28.61 -1.24
CA MET A 943 -31.34 -29.55 -0.23
C MET A 943 -32.56 -30.33 -0.75
N GLN A 944 -33.52 -29.66 -1.39
CA GLN A 944 -34.70 -30.32 -1.98
C GLN A 944 -34.31 -31.26 -3.14
N VAL A 945 -33.34 -30.86 -3.97
CA VAL A 945 -32.79 -31.73 -5.03
C VAL A 945 -32.10 -32.98 -4.44
N GLN A 946 -31.35 -32.82 -3.35
CA GLN A 946 -30.68 -33.93 -2.65
C GLN A 946 -31.67 -34.84 -1.88
N GLU A 947 -32.83 -34.33 -1.46
CA GLU A 947 -33.91 -35.11 -0.84
C GLU A 947 -34.68 -35.97 -1.85
N LYS A 948 -34.88 -35.48 -3.08
CA LYS A 948 -35.72 -36.15 -4.09
C LYS A 948 -34.95 -37.00 -5.12
N LEU A 949 -33.65 -36.81 -5.27
CA LEU A 949 -32.78 -37.62 -6.13
C LEU A 949 -32.08 -38.74 -5.33
N THR A 950 -31.88 -39.90 -5.95
CA THR A 950 -30.95 -40.91 -5.41
C THR A 950 -29.50 -40.41 -5.46
N VAL A 951 -28.61 -41.04 -4.70
CA VAL A 951 -27.18 -40.67 -4.64
C VAL A 951 -26.50 -40.72 -6.02
N ALA A 952 -26.96 -41.60 -6.91
CA ALA A 952 -26.47 -41.68 -8.30
C ALA A 952 -26.97 -40.49 -9.14
N GLU A 953 -28.29 -40.26 -9.17
CA GLU A 953 -28.92 -39.16 -9.90
C GLU A 953 -28.41 -37.79 -9.43
N TYR A 954 -28.19 -37.61 -8.12
CA TYR A 954 -27.63 -36.38 -7.55
C TYR A 954 -26.18 -36.14 -8.03
N LYS A 955 -25.39 -37.21 -8.19
CA LYS A 955 -24.02 -37.14 -8.74
C LYS A 955 -24.04 -36.75 -10.23
N GLU A 956 -25.04 -37.21 -11.00
CA GLU A 956 -25.26 -36.79 -12.38
C GLU A 956 -25.71 -35.32 -12.47
N PHE A 957 -26.67 -34.90 -11.64
CA PHE A 957 -27.10 -33.50 -11.54
C PHE A 957 -25.92 -32.55 -11.25
N VAL A 958 -25.09 -32.90 -10.27
CA VAL A 958 -23.85 -32.14 -9.94
C VAL A 958 -22.85 -32.18 -11.11
N GLY A 959 -22.84 -33.24 -11.92
CA GLY A 959 -22.11 -33.31 -13.19
C GLY A 959 -22.61 -32.29 -14.22
N PHE A 960 -23.93 -32.27 -14.50
CA PHE A 960 -24.53 -31.30 -15.42
C PHE A 960 -24.35 -29.86 -14.94
N MET A 961 -24.50 -29.58 -13.65
CA MET A 961 -24.27 -28.25 -13.07
C MET A 961 -22.81 -27.80 -13.19
N LYS A 962 -21.84 -28.71 -13.08
CA LYS A 962 -20.43 -28.41 -13.38
C LYS A 962 -20.23 -28.10 -14.87
N ALA A 963 -20.78 -28.93 -15.77
CA ALA A 963 -20.66 -28.74 -17.22
C ALA A 963 -21.30 -27.43 -17.73
N LEU A 964 -22.43 -27.02 -17.14
CA LEU A 964 -23.08 -25.73 -17.39
C LEU A 964 -22.18 -24.55 -16.95
N LYS A 965 -21.49 -24.68 -15.80
CA LYS A 965 -20.54 -23.67 -15.30
C LYS A 965 -19.24 -23.60 -16.11
N SER A 966 -18.75 -24.72 -16.64
CA SER A 966 -17.52 -24.80 -17.45
C SER A 966 -17.72 -24.59 -18.95
N LYS A 967 -18.97 -24.47 -19.44
CA LYS A 967 -19.32 -24.39 -20.88
C LYS A 967 -18.82 -25.57 -21.73
N THR A 968 -18.56 -26.73 -21.11
CA THR A 968 -17.93 -27.89 -21.78
C THR A 968 -18.91 -28.72 -22.63
N MET A 969 -20.19 -28.36 -22.67
CA MET A 969 -21.22 -28.95 -23.51
C MET A 969 -22.14 -27.88 -24.11
N LYS A 970 -22.79 -28.20 -25.24
CA LYS A 970 -23.90 -27.39 -25.77
C LYS A 970 -25.04 -27.39 -24.75
N ILE A 971 -25.58 -26.21 -24.43
CA ILE A 971 -26.49 -26.08 -23.29
C ILE A 971 -27.88 -26.69 -23.52
N THR A 972 -28.37 -26.75 -24.76
CA THR A 972 -29.69 -27.31 -25.09
C THR A 972 -29.85 -28.78 -24.64
N PRO A 973 -29.00 -29.74 -25.08
CA PRO A 973 -29.10 -31.14 -24.60
C PRO A 973 -28.79 -31.30 -23.10
N LEU A 974 -28.07 -30.35 -22.49
CA LEU A 974 -27.83 -30.33 -21.05
C LEU A 974 -29.09 -29.92 -20.27
N LEU A 975 -29.85 -28.93 -20.76
CA LEU A 975 -31.15 -28.56 -20.20
C LEU A 975 -32.19 -29.67 -20.40
N GLU A 976 -32.19 -30.35 -21.55
CA GLU A 976 -32.99 -31.56 -21.79
C GLU A 976 -32.62 -32.69 -20.81
N SER A 977 -31.33 -32.93 -20.56
CA SER A 977 -30.86 -33.94 -19.60
C SER A 977 -31.31 -33.66 -18.17
N ILE A 978 -31.19 -32.39 -17.72
CA ILE A 978 -31.70 -31.97 -16.41
C ILE A 978 -33.24 -32.06 -16.37
N ALA A 979 -33.93 -31.69 -17.45
CA ALA A 979 -35.38 -31.74 -17.50
C ALA A 979 -35.92 -33.18 -17.35
N LYS A 980 -35.28 -34.13 -18.04
CA LYS A 980 -35.57 -35.56 -17.94
C LYS A 980 -35.26 -36.14 -16.55
N LEU A 981 -34.27 -35.60 -15.83
CA LEU A 981 -33.94 -36.02 -14.45
C LEU A 981 -35.02 -35.59 -13.43
N PHE A 982 -35.69 -34.46 -13.68
CA PHE A 982 -36.77 -33.92 -12.84
C PHE A 982 -38.19 -34.25 -13.33
N SER A 983 -38.36 -34.95 -14.46
CA SER A 983 -39.69 -35.26 -15.01
C SER A 983 -40.42 -36.43 -14.35
N SER A 984 -39.86 -37.04 -13.30
CA SER A 984 -40.51 -38.11 -12.53
C SER A 984 -41.63 -37.56 -11.63
N PRO A 985 -42.69 -38.36 -11.34
CA PRO A 985 -43.74 -37.97 -10.39
C PRO A 985 -43.17 -37.50 -9.05
N GLY A 986 -43.67 -36.37 -8.55
CA GLY A 986 -43.19 -35.74 -7.31
C GLY A 986 -41.87 -34.96 -7.42
N ARG A 987 -41.26 -34.85 -8.61
CA ARG A 987 -40.06 -34.02 -8.86
C ARG A 987 -40.33 -32.75 -9.68
N PHE A 988 -41.53 -32.58 -10.25
CA PHE A 988 -41.86 -31.46 -11.15
C PHE A 988 -41.63 -30.05 -10.54
N SER A 989 -41.85 -29.87 -9.23
CA SER A 989 -41.55 -28.59 -8.56
C SER A 989 -40.06 -28.23 -8.53
N LEU A 990 -39.15 -29.21 -8.70
CA LEU A 990 -37.73 -28.95 -8.92
C LEU A 990 -37.47 -28.46 -10.35
N LEU A 991 -38.23 -28.97 -11.34
CA LEU A 991 -38.15 -28.54 -12.74
C LEU A 991 -38.57 -27.08 -12.89
N GLU A 992 -39.71 -26.70 -12.29
CA GLU A 992 -40.18 -25.31 -12.29
C GLU A 992 -39.17 -24.37 -11.64
N ARG A 993 -38.72 -24.69 -10.41
CA ARG A 993 -37.73 -23.88 -9.68
C ARG A 993 -36.35 -23.87 -10.34
N PHE A 994 -36.00 -24.85 -11.18
CA PHE A 994 -34.73 -24.83 -11.89
C PHE A 994 -34.65 -23.68 -12.91
N LYS A 995 -35.79 -23.15 -13.39
CA LYS A 995 -35.84 -21.99 -14.31
C LYS A 995 -35.07 -20.78 -13.79
N ASP A 996 -35.11 -20.55 -12.47
CA ASP A 996 -34.40 -19.45 -11.78
C ASP A 996 -32.87 -19.54 -11.94
N PHE A 997 -32.34 -20.73 -12.22
CA PHE A 997 -30.91 -21.01 -12.41
C PHE A 997 -30.52 -21.14 -13.90
N VAL A 998 -31.49 -21.11 -14.82
CA VAL A 998 -31.23 -21.09 -16.27
C VAL A 998 -30.94 -19.65 -16.71
N PRO A 999 -29.88 -19.38 -17.51
CA PRO A 999 -29.63 -18.04 -18.03
C PRO A 999 -30.78 -17.56 -18.93
N ALA A 1000 -31.25 -16.31 -18.72
CA ALA A 1000 -32.47 -15.77 -19.34
C ALA A 1000 -32.57 -15.95 -20.87
N LYS A 1001 -31.45 -15.88 -21.60
CA LYS A 1001 -31.38 -16.11 -23.05
C LYS A 1001 -31.74 -17.54 -23.52
N TYR A 1002 -31.98 -18.47 -22.59
CA TYR A 1002 -32.46 -19.83 -22.85
C TYR A 1002 -33.82 -20.12 -22.20
N HIS A 1003 -34.45 -19.14 -21.52
CA HIS A 1003 -35.78 -19.30 -20.93
C HIS A 1003 -36.87 -19.74 -21.94
N PRO A 1004 -36.93 -19.23 -23.20
CA PRO A 1004 -37.93 -19.70 -24.16
C PRO A 1004 -37.83 -21.19 -24.50
N ILE A 1005 -36.59 -21.71 -24.58
CA ILE A 1005 -36.33 -23.14 -24.80
C ILE A 1005 -36.71 -23.94 -23.54
N TYR A 1006 -36.38 -23.43 -22.36
CA TYR A 1006 -36.69 -24.09 -21.10
C TYR A 1006 -38.19 -24.12 -20.80
N GLU A 1007 -38.95 -23.10 -21.19
CA GLU A 1007 -40.42 -23.08 -21.13
C GLU A 1007 -41.07 -24.10 -22.06
N GLN A 1008 -40.45 -24.39 -23.22
CA GLN A 1008 -40.90 -25.47 -24.09
C GLN A 1008 -40.67 -26.84 -23.44
N LEU A 1009 -39.52 -27.05 -22.77
CA LEU A 1009 -39.25 -28.28 -22.01
C LEU A 1009 -40.19 -28.44 -20.80
N LEU A 1010 -40.48 -27.36 -20.08
CA LEU A 1010 -41.46 -27.34 -18.98
C LEU A 1010 -42.86 -27.81 -19.45
N ARG A 1011 -43.30 -27.36 -20.63
CA ARG A 1011 -44.57 -27.82 -21.22
C ARG A 1011 -44.54 -29.30 -21.61
N VAL A 1012 -43.46 -29.76 -22.26
CA VAL A 1012 -43.30 -31.15 -22.70
C VAL A 1012 -43.22 -32.15 -21.53
N HIS A 1013 -42.60 -31.77 -20.41
CA HIS A 1013 -42.48 -32.64 -19.23
C HIS A 1013 -43.58 -32.44 -18.17
N GLY A 1014 -44.33 -31.33 -18.23
CA GLY A 1014 -45.46 -31.07 -17.33
C GLY A 1014 -46.70 -31.90 -17.65
N THR A 1015 -47.07 -32.04 -18.92
CA THR A 1015 -48.32 -32.72 -19.36
C THR A 1015 -48.38 -34.22 -19.03
N ASN A 1016 -47.30 -34.82 -18.53
CA ASN A 1016 -47.24 -36.24 -18.16
C ASN A 1016 -47.49 -36.50 -16.65
N ASN A 1017 -47.86 -35.49 -15.86
CA ASN A 1017 -48.05 -35.63 -14.40
C ASN A 1017 -49.47 -35.32 -13.89
N ASP A 1018 -50.44 -35.03 -14.78
CA ASP A 1018 -51.86 -34.80 -14.44
C ASP A 1018 -52.77 -36.02 -14.77
N VAL A 1019 -52.22 -37.24 -14.69
CA VAL A 1019 -52.92 -38.53 -14.93
C VAL A 1019 -52.50 -39.57 -13.89
#